data_AF-A0A497B9D1-F1
#
_entry.id   AF-A0A497B9D1-F1
#
_cell.length_a   1.000
_cell.length_b   1.000
_cell.length_c   1.000
_cell.angle_alpha   90.00
_cell.angle_beta   90.00
_cell.angle_gamma   90.00
#
_symmetry.space_group_name_H-M   'P 1'
#
loop_
_entity.id
_entity.type
_entity.pdbx_description
1 polymer ?
#
loop_
_entity_poly.entity_id
_entity_poly.type
_entity_poly.pdbx_seq_one_letter_code
_entity_poly.pdbx_strand_id
1 'polypeptide(L)'
;MRAWVRLFLWMALLLAVGLVAQNVVVTHQTRTRGLPDGFPAPVAEAAVPILGVNVALEQYDKAELDAVLTRIAAGGFVWVRQSFYVGARLPRPYDWTASDRIMDALARHPQLQLVAVLDDSPPVPPADPERFAAFAYEFAARYGAQVDYYQIWDEPNLADHWGGGPVNPPAYADLLARAAIAIRTADPDARILLAGLAPTTETGPQNLSDVRYLEQLYQAGAAPYFDIVAGKPYGFDTAPADRRADEGVLNFSRLLLLREVMVEHGDAGKPVWASHWGWNALPGGWTGAPSLWGQTDEATQAARTVAALERARVEWPWAGAMMLEHLQPAVPLDDPRWGFALLSPAGDPRPLYDAISAWAATLPDAAPPGGYPARNPWAVYEGDWRVGPLGADVGSGVCRAAFRFEGTRVALTVRRGPYRAFLYVTVDGEPANALPRDEMGRAYVVLYDSAPSVATVPLATGLSPGPHAVRLMAERGQGQWVLVNWRVGAEPVRDGFIWWMTWLIAAGLALVALLVRDARRVEWSALAQRFLAWPEWAQVTLVAGWSGLLWITAGVSWGHDWGSPWLVVSVPVLLALVCLLALRLDLGLALVAFTAPFYLRPGDMFYRALSMPELLVILCGLAYLHTRKLACLHTSPLDWAVLLLLAAAGAAGVAAADKIAALFELRTVFLFPALYYALLRLARLDDRARRRLVDGFVLGAVGVALIGLAQYALGRNVVIAEGELVRLQSVYYSPNGVGLYLGRVWPLLLAVVILPSSAACSTVARRDRRRVFYGLALPVVTLALGLSFSRGALLLGLPASLLVMGWRAGGRYRRAALVIVLIGALALIPLLCVPRFASLLDWQRGSTFFRLELWRSSLSLIRERPWFGVGPGNFVKAYRTRYVLPSAWQEFNLEHPHNVYLDHWTRMGLLGLLAGIVVQVAFFKSQIPNPFAPAEQETKSPISIGLTGSMVALLAHGLVDNTLFFPDLALVFFMMLALTYPTDYYPSHSHYGD
;
A
#
# COMPACT_ATOMS: atom_id res chain seq x y z
N MET A 1 -48.07 -2.89 -4.07
CA MET A 1 -47.05 -2.28 -3.19
C MET A 1 -46.67 -0.90 -3.73
N ARG A 2 -46.75 0.17 -2.94
CA ARG A 2 -46.36 1.54 -3.39
C ARG A 2 -44.90 1.53 -3.87
N ALA A 3 -44.56 2.28 -4.92
CA ALA A 3 -43.23 2.25 -5.54
C ALA A 3 -42.08 2.51 -4.53
N TRP A 4 -42.31 3.34 -3.52
CA TRP A 4 -41.41 3.57 -2.38
C TRP A 4 -41.08 2.33 -1.56
N VAL A 5 -42.03 1.42 -1.37
CA VAL A 5 -41.81 0.18 -0.62
C VAL A 5 -40.91 -0.77 -1.43
N ARG A 6 -41.05 -0.81 -2.76
CA ARG A 6 -40.15 -1.60 -3.63
C ARG A 6 -38.72 -1.05 -3.59
N LEU A 7 -38.55 0.27 -3.59
CA LEU A 7 -37.23 0.89 -3.44
C LEU A 7 -36.55 0.51 -2.12
N PHE A 8 -37.29 0.57 -1.02
CA PHE A 8 -36.77 0.15 0.28
C PHE A 8 -36.39 -1.33 0.28
N LEU A 9 -37.21 -2.20 -0.32
CA LEU A 9 -36.89 -3.62 -0.46
C LEU A 9 -35.63 -3.86 -1.30
N TRP A 10 -35.47 -3.21 -2.45
CA TRP A 10 -34.27 -3.35 -3.28
C TRP A 10 -33.01 -2.86 -2.55
N MET A 11 -33.13 -1.78 -1.77
CA MET A 11 -32.02 -1.26 -0.96
C MET A 11 -31.66 -2.21 0.19
N ALA A 12 -32.67 -2.82 0.85
CA ALA A 12 -32.45 -3.85 1.86
C ALA A 12 -31.81 -5.12 1.27
N LEU A 13 -32.21 -5.53 0.07
CA LEU A 13 -31.60 -6.66 -0.64
C LEU A 13 -30.16 -6.34 -1.08
N LEU A 14 -29.89 -5.11 -1.52
CA LEU A 14 -28.54 -4.66 -1.84
C LEU A 14 -27.63 -4.71 -0.60
N LEU A 15 -28.15 -4.28 0.55
CA LEU A 15 -27.47 -4.40 1.84
C LEU A 15 -27.21 -5.88 2.19
N ALA A 16 -28.20 -6.75 1.98
CA ALA A 16 -28.02 -8.20 2.21
C ALA A 16 -26.94 -8.80 1.31
N VAL A 17 -26.87 -8.43 0.02
CA VAL A 17 -25.77 -8.83 -0.88
C VAL A 17 -24.42 -8.32 -0.35
N GLY A 18 -24.37 -7.10 0.18
CA GLY A 18 -23.19 -6.55 0.86
C GLY A 18 -22.74 -7.39 2.06
N LEU A 19 -23.68 -7.80 2.93
CA LEU A 19 -23.40 -8.68 4.08
C LEU A 19 -22.92 -10.07 3.65
N VAL A 20 -23.50 -10.65 2.59
CA VAL A 20 -23.02 -11.93 2.02
C VAL A 20 -21.62 -11.78 1.45
N ALA A 21 -21.34 -10.68 0.75
CA ALA A 21 -19.99 -10.39 0.26
C ALA A 21 -18.97 -10.26 1.40
N GLN A 22 -19.34 -9.60 2.49
CA GLN A 22 -18.52 -9.53 3.70
C GLN A 22 -18.25 -10.93 4.27
N ASN A 23 -19.27 -11.79 4.35
CA ASN A 23 -19.08 -13.16 4.84
C ASN A 23 -18.14 -13.98 3.93
N VAL A 24 -18.20 -13.80 2.62
CA VAL A 24 -17.28 -14.42 1.66
C VAL A 24 -15.85 -13.93 1.89
N VAL A 25 -15.65 -12.64 2.15
CA VAL A 25 -14.33 -12.07 2.50
C VAL A 25 -13.80 -12.65 3.80
N VAL A 26 -14.60 -12.68 4.87
CA VAL A 26 -14.20 -13.25 6.18
C VAL A 26 -13.86 -14.74 6.06
N THR A 27 -14.65 -15.49 5.28
CA THR A 27 -14.38 -16.91 5.02
C THR A 27 -13.07 -17.09 4.27
N HIS A 28 -12.80 -16.26 3.25
CA HIS A 28 -11.55 -16.29 2.50
C HIS A 28 -10.36 -15.97 3.40
N GLN A 29 -10.44 -14.89 4.18
CA GLN A 29 -9.42 -14.50 5.16
C GLN A 29 -9.15 -15.62 6.16
N THR A 30 -10.18 -16.26 6.69
CA THR A 30 -10.03 -17.40 7.61
C THR A 30 -9.30 -18.58 6.94
N ARG A 31 -9.56 -18.82 5.65
CA ARG A 31 -8.90 -19.88 4.88
C ARG A 31 -7.45 -19.54 4.54
N THR A 32 -7.14 -18.28 4.29
CA THR A 32 -5.79 -17.83 3.93
C THR A 32 -4.93 -17.43 5.13
N ARG A 33 -5.51 -17.32 6.33
CA ARG A 33 -4.77 -16.95 7.55
C ARG A 33 -3.62 -17.91 7.80
N GLY A 34 -2.43 -17.35 8.01
CA GLY A 34 -1.21 -18.12 8.23
C GLY A 34 -0.49 -18.59 6.96
N LEU A 35 -1.10 -18.47 5.78
CA LEU A 35 -0.44 -18.78 4.51
C LEU A 35 0.49 -17.63 4.11
N PRO A 36 1.68 -17.92 3.57
CA PRO A 36 2.58 -16.89 3.09
C PRO A 36 2.05 -16.24 1.82
N ASP A 37 2.09 -14.90 1.79
CA ASP A 37 1.78 -14.14 0.58
C ASP A 37 2.91 -14.25 -0.45
N GLY A 38 2.60 -14.81 -1.62
CA GLY A 38 3.49 -14.81 -2.77
C GLY A 38 4.81 -15.56 -2.55
N PHE A 39 5.86 -14.85 -2.13
CA PHE A 39 7.22 -15.36 -1.93
C PHE A 39 7.75 -14.96 -0.53
N PRO A 40 7.57 -15.83 0.49
CA PRO A 40 7.93 -15.51 1.87
C PRO A 40 9.43 -15.22 2.02
N ALA A 41 9.77 -14.26 2.88
CA ALA A 41 11.17 -13.96 3.21
C ALA A 41 11.76 -15.06 4.11
N PRO A 42 13.09 -15.27 4.09
CA PRO A 42 13.73 -16.19 5.02
C PRO A 42 13.50 -15.76 6.48
N VAL A 43 13.16 -16.73 7.33
CA VAL A 43 13.05 -16.57 8.79
C VAL A 43 14.22 -17.33 9.41
N ALA A 44 14.98 -16.68 10.30
CA ALA A 44 16.10 -17.33 10.95
C ALA A 44 15.62 -18.53 11.77
N GLU A 45 16.39 -19.62 11.82
CA GLU A 45 16.03 -20.82 12.60
C GLU A 45 14.67 -21.48 12.24
N ALA A 46 14.03 -21.10 11.11
CA ALA A 46 12.84 -21.78 10.57
C ALA A 46 13.19 -22.87 9.56
N ALA A 47 14.27 -22.67 8.78
CA ALA A 47 14.71 -23.61 7.74
C ALA A 47 15.55 -24.77 8.32
N VAL A 48 14.99 -25.43 9.34
CA VAL A 48 15.57 -26.59 10.03
C VAL A 48 14.73 -27.85 9.76
N PRO A 49 15.26 -29.07 9.97
CA PRO A 49 14.43 -30.28 9.94
C PRO A 49 13.25 -30.15 10.90
N ILE A 50 12.03 -30.42 10.45
CA ILE A 50 10.82 -30.15 11.26
C ILE A 50 10.60 -31.18 12.38
N LEU A 51 11.10 -32.41 12.21
CA LEU A 51 10.69 -33.54 13.05
C LEU A 51 11.51 -33.63 14.34
N GLY A 52 10.81 -33.46 15.47
CA GLY A 52 11.37 -33.59 16.81
C GLY A 52 10.49 -34.41 17.75
N VAL A 53 11.06 -34.81 18.88
CA VAL A 53 10.34 -35.56 19.92
C VAL A 53 10.86 -35.17 21.31
N ASN A 54 9.95 -35.05 22.28
CA ASN A 54 10.33 -34.93 23.68
C ASN A 54 10.71 -36.30 24.25
N VAL A 55 11.68 -36.30 25.14
CA VAL A 55 12.22 -37.51 25.74
C VAL A 55 12.41 -37.33 27.24
N ALA A 56 12.39 -38.44 27.95
CA ALA A 56 12.81 -38.55 29.35
C ALA A 56 13.98 -39.54 29.42
N LEU A 57 15.14 -39.13 28.88
CA LEU A 57 16.31 -40.00 28.74
C LEU A 57 16.90 -40.43 30.08
N GLU A 58 16.63 -39.68 31.15
CA GLU A 58 17.07 -40.00 32.51
C GLU A 58 16.58 -41.38 32.98
N GLN A 59 15.46 -41.87 32.45
CA GLN A 59 14.86 -43.14 32.85
C GLN A 59 15.62 -44.39 32.35
N TYR A 60 16.46 -44.24 31.32
CA TYR A 60 17.15 -45.37 30.68
C TYR A 60 18.56 -45.55 31.23
N ASP A 61 19.06 -46.78 31.25
CA ASP A 61 20.47 -47.06 31.52
C ASP A 61 21.39 -46.77 30.31
N LYS A 62 22.70 -47.00 30.45
CA LYS A 62 23.68 -46.66 29.39
C LYS A 62 23.45 -47.45 28.09
N ALA A 63 23.04 -48.71 28.17
CA ALA A 63 22.82 -49.55 26.99
C ALA A 63 21.47 -49.22 26.33
N GLU A 64 20.45 -49.00 27.15
CA GLU A 64 19.12 -48.60 26.71
C GLU A 64 19.12 -47.22 26.02
N LEU A 65 19.89 -46.26 26.54
CA LEU A 65 20.06 -44.93 25.93
C LEU A 65 20.52 -45.02 24.47
N ASP A 66 21.51 -45.86 24.18
CA ASP A 66 22.06 -45.99 22.84
C ASP A 66 21.04 -46.61 21.87
N ALA A 67 20.29 -47.61 22.35
CA ALA A 67 19.21 -48.24 21.58
C ALA A 67 18.06 -47.27 21.31
N VAL A 68 17.65 -46.47 22.30
CA VAL A 68 16.59 -45.48 22.18
C VAL A 68 16.98 -44.37 21.21
N LEU A 69 18.19 -43.80 21.34
CA LEU A 69 18.68 -42.77 20.41
C LEU A 69 18.83 -43.30 18.99
N THR A 70 19.31 -44.54 18.83
CA THR A 70 19.36 -45.21 17.51
C THR A 70 17.97 -45.30 16.89
N ARG A 71 16.94 -45.65 17.69
CA ARG A 71 15.56 -45.74 17.23
C ARG A 71 14.96 -44.38 16.88
N ILE A 72 15.25 -43.33 17.66
CA ILE A 72 14.84 -41.97 17.33
C ILE A 72 15.40 -41.58 15.96
N ALA A 73 16.71 -41.77 15.75
CA ALA A 73 17.35 -41.47 14.47
C ALA A 73 16.79 -42.31 13.31
N ALA A 74 16.55 -43.61 13.53
CA ALA A 74 15.96 -44.50 12.52
C ALA A 74 14.51 -44.11 12.14
N GLY A 75 13.78 -43.47 13.06
CA GLY A 75 12.44 -42.93 12.80
C GLY A 75 12.42 -41.64 11.99
N GLY A 76 13.59 -41.08 11.65
CA GLY A 76 13.73 -39.82 10.91
C GLY A 76 13.68 -38.56 11.79
N PHE A 77 13.63 -38.71 13.11
CA PHE A 77 13.67 -37.59 14.05
C PHE A 77 15.08 -36.99 14.08
N VAL A 78 15.15 -35.66 14.09
CA VAL A 78 16.41 -34.91 14.22
C VAL A 78 16.50 -34.26 15.59
N TRP A 79 15.40 -33.71 16.10
CA TRP A 79 15.40 -32.98 17.36
C TRP A 79 14.99 -33.85 18.53
N VAL A 80 15.77 -33.77 19.60
CA VAL A 80 15.50 -34.41 20.88
C VAL A 80 15.39 -33.31 21.92
N ARG A 81 14.21 -33.17 22.55
CA ARG A 81 13.98 -32.17 23.60
C ARG A 81 13.99 -32.85 24.97
N GLN A 82 14.97 -32.50 25.80
CA GLN A 82 15.23 -33.11 27.10
C GLN A 82 15.30 -32.04 28.19
N SER A 83 14.62 -32.28 29.31
CA SER A 83 14.71 -31.41 30.48
C SER A 83 15.90 -31.75 31.38
N PHE A 84 16.55 -30.71 31.87
CA PHE A 84 17.62 -30.75 32.86
C PHE A 84 17.21 -29.90 34.05
N TYR A 85 16.99 -30.57 35.17
CA TYR A 85 16.44 -29.93 36.37
C TYR A 85 17.54 -29.45 37.30
N VAL A 86 17.42 -28.21 37.77
CA VAL A 86 18.33 -27.62 38.75
C VAL A 86 18.16 -28.26 40.14
N GLY A 87 16.91 -28.52 40.52
CA GLY A 87 16.49 -29.08 41.81
C GLY A 87 16.27 -28.01 42.89
N ALA A 88 15.16 -28.13 43.64
CA ALA A 88 14.72 -27.15 44.65
C ALA A 88 15.68 -26.90 45.83
N ARG A 89 16.76 -27.69 45.94
CA ARG A 89 17.88 -27.43 46.86
C ARG A 89 19.12 -27.39 46.00
N LEU A 90 19.76 -26.23 45.91
CA LEU A 90 21.00 -25.98 45.18
C LEU A 90 22.25 -26.19 46.06
N PRO A 91 22.64 -27.40 46.52
CA PRO A 91 23.98 -27.55 47.06
C PRO A 91 24.94 -27.48 45.87
N ARG A 92 25.73 -26.42 45.78
CA ARG A 92 26.96 -26.49 44.98
C ARG A 92 27.92 -27.45 45.70
N PRO A 93 28.63 -28.35 44.98
CA PRO A 93 28.61 -28.53 43.52
C PRO A 93 27.35 -29.26 42.99
N TYR A 94 26.90 -28.90 41.78
CA TYR A 94 25.77 -29.56 41.11
C TYR A 94 26.10 -31.02 40.74
N ASP A 95 25.10 -31.91 40.78
CA ASP A 95 25.25 -33.30 40.34
C ASP A 95 25.01 -33.40 38.82
N TRP A 96 26.09 -33.64 38.07
CA TRP A 96 26.08 -33.78 36.62
C TRP A 96 25.96 -35.22 36.13
N THR A 97 25.82 -36.21 37.02
CA THR A 97 25.94 -37.63 36.66
C THR A 97 24.95 -38.06 35.58
N ALA A 98 23.68 -37.66 35.70
CA ALA A 98 22.66 -37.96 34.70
C ALA A 98 22.89 -37.20 33.40
N SER A 99 23.23 -35.90 33.49
CA SER A 99 23.53 -35.05 32.33
C SER A 99 24.72 -35.57 31.53
N ASP A 100 25.84 -35.88 32.18
CA ASP A 100 27.04 -36.43 31.55
C ASP A 100 26.72 -37.71 30.78
N ARG A 101 25.95 -38.62 31.38
CA ARG A 101 25.54 -39.87 30.73
C ARG A 101 24.69 -39.62 29.48
N ILE A 102 23.77 -38.66 29.53
CA ILE A 102 22.90 -38.30 28.40
C ILE A 102 23.73 -37.63 27.29
N MET A 103 24.59 -36.68 27.63
CA MET A 103 25.44 -35.97 26.68
C MET A 103 26.44 -36.92 26.00
N ASP A 104 27.07 -37.82 26.76
CA ASP A 104 27.95 -38.87 26.22
C ASP A 104 27.22 -39.80 25.24
N ALA A 105 25.92 -40.07 25.48
CA ALA A 105 25.11 -40.86 24.57
C ALA A 105 24.78 -40.09 23.30
N LEU A 106 24.32 -38.84 23.41
CA LEU A 106 24.03 -37.98 22.26
C LEU A 106 25.25 -37.72 21.38
N ALA A 107 26.45 -37.59 21.96
CA ALA A 107 27.70 -37.42 21.22
C ALA A 107 28.02 -38.60 20.26
N ARG A 108 27.45 -39.80 20.50
CA ARG A 108 27.56 -40.94 19.59
C ARG A 108 26.56 -40.92 18.44
N HIS A 109 25.60 -39.99 18.46
CA HIS A 109 24.52 -39.84 17.47
C HIS A 109 24.53 -38.42 16.87
N PRO A 110 25.55 -38.05 16.07
CA PRO A 110 25.72 -36.69 15.54
C PRO A 110 24.60 -36.23 14.59
N GLN A 111 23.74 -37.14 14.14
CA GLN A 111 22.53 -36.84 13.37
C GLN A 111 21.37 -36.28 14.23
N LEU A 112 21.46 -36.39 15.57
CA LEU A 112 20.48 -35.86 16.50
C LEU A 112 20.97 -34.54 17.09
N GLN A 113 20.04 -33.60 17.28
CA GLN A 113 20.29 -32.29 17.88
C GLN A 113 19.47 -32.12 19.16
N LEU A 114 20.12 -31.63 20.22
CA LEU A 114 19.51 -31.45 21.53
C LEU A 114 18.89 -30.05 21.66
N VAL A 115 17.65 -29.99 22.11
CA VAL A 115 17.08 -28.81 22.78
C VAL A 115 17.12 -29.08 24.28
N ALA A 116 18.05 -28.41 24.97
CA ALA A 116 18.21 -28.53 26.41
C ALA A 116 17.24 -27.59 27.12
N VAL A 117 16.26 -28.15 27.82
CA VAL A 117 15.31 -27.38 28.62
C VAL A 117 15.88 -27.24 30.01
N LEU A 118 16.23 -26.01 30.40
CA LEU A 118 16.69 -25.71 31.75
C LEU A 118 15.46 -25.32 32.57
N ASP A 119 15.14 -26.12 33.58
CA ASP A 119 13.91 -25.99 34.37
C ASP A 119 14.16 -26.38 35.84
N ASP A 120 13.15 -26.24 36.70
CA ASP A 120 13.20 -26.72 38.08
C ASP A 120 12.18 -27.83 38.37
N SER A 121 12.47 -28.67 39.36
CA SER A 121 11.58 -29.73 39.82
C SER A 121 11.56 -29.79 41.35
N PRO A 122 10.42 -29.49 42.01
CA PRO A 122 9.17 -28.97 41.42
C PRO A 122 9.35 -27.59 40.72
N PRO A 123 8.46 -27.21 39.79
CA PRO A 123 8.57 -26.00 38.97
C PRO A 123 8.20 -24.73 39.77
N VAL A 124 9.08 -24.37 40.69
CA VAL A 124 8.96 -23.19 41.54
C VAL A 124 10.02 -22.18 41.11
N PRO A 125 9.65 -20.97 40.67
CA PRO A 125 10.64 -19.99 40.25
C PRO A 125 11.57 -19.66 41.43
N PRO A 126 12.88 -19.56 41.20
CA PRO A 126 13.83 -19.27 42.25
C PRO A 126 13.55 -17.88 42.85
N ALA A 127 13.60 -17.77 44.18
CA ALA A 127 13.45 -16.47 44.85
C ALA A 127 14.54 -15.46 44.43
N ASP A 128 15.70 -15.97 43.99
CA ASP A 128 16.79 -15.20 43.41
C ASP A 128 17.12 -15.76 42.01
N PRO A 129 16.67 -15.10 40.93
CA PRO A 129 16.93 -15.49 39.55
C PRO A 129 18.41 -15.67 39.19
N GLU A 130 19.33 -15.01 39.92
CA GLU A 130 20.78 -15.19 39.70
C GLU A 130 21.25 -16.62 39.96
N ARG A 131 20.57 -17.35 40.86
CA ARG A 131 20.92 -18.75 41.13
C ARG A 131 20.66 -19.64 39.93
N PHE A 132 19.56 -19.40 39.23
CA PHE A 132 19.22 -20.12 38.02
C PHE A 132 20.12 -19.69 36.86
N ALA A 133 20.40 -18.39 36.72
CA ALA A 133 21.36 -17.90 35.73
C ALA A 133 22.75 -18.52 35.93
N ALA A 134 23.20 -18.68 37.16
CA ALA A 134 24.48 -19.29 37.45
C ALA A 134 24.51 -20.81 37.17
N PHE A 135 23.39 -21.53 37.36
CA PHE A 135 23.26 -22.90 36.88
C PHE A 135 23.33 -22.95 35.35
N ALA A 136 22.60 -22.07 34.67
CA ALA A 136 22.59 -21.98 33.21
C ALA A 136 23.98 -21.67 32.63
N TYR A 137 24.75 -20.79 33.29
CA TYR A 137 26.16 -20.54 32.97
C TYR A 137 27.00 -21.82 33.06
N GLU A 138 26.95 -22.53 34.19
CA GLU A 138 27.77 -23.73 34.42
C GLU A 138 27.37 -24.87 33.46
N PHE A 139 26.07 -25.01 33.17
CA PHE A 139 25.58 -25.95 32.16
C PHE A 139 26.14 -25.61 30.77
N ALA A 140 26.03 -24.35 30.34
CA ALA A 140 26.55 -23.90 29.05
C ALA A 140 28.08 -24.00 28.97
N ALA A 141 28.80 -23.64 30.03
CA ALA A 141 30.25 -23.77 30.10
C ALA A 141 30.72 -25.23 30.01
N ARG A 142 29.91 -26.16 30.52
CA ARG A 142 30.20 -27.60 30.47
C ARG A 142 29.83 -28.23 29.14
N TYR A 143 28.70 -27.85 28.54
CA TYR A 143 28.09 -28.58 27.42
C TYR A 143 27.92 -27.77 26.13
N GLY A 144 28.29 -26.50 26.08
CA GLY A 144 28.07 -25.62 24.90
C GLY A 144 28.72 -26.09 23.61
N ALA A 145 29.78 -26.92 23.68
CA ALA A 145 30.34 -27.56 22.49
C ALA A 145 29.43 -28.63 21.85
N GLN A 146 28.38 -29.07 22.55
CA GLN A 146 27.43 -30.11 22.14
C GLN A 146 25.98 -29.62 22.10
N VAL A 147 25.70 -28.42 22.59
CA VAL A 147 24.33 -27.88 22.75
C VAL A 147 24.27 -26.50 22.14
N ASP A 148 23.53 -26.38 21.02
CA ASP A 148 23.31 -25.09 20.38
C ASP A 148 22.02 -24.40 20.85
N TYR A 149 21.04 -25.16 21.37
CA TYR A 149 19.68 -24.67 21.66
C TYR A 149 19.28 -24.88 23.12
N TYR A 150 18.94 -23.77 23.79
CA TYR A 150 18.59 -23.72 25.21
C TYR A 150 17.17 -23.17 25.39
N GLN A 151 16.27 -23.97 25.96
CA GLN A 151 14.95 -23.50 26.38
C GLN A 151 14.99 -23.09 27.86
N ILE A 152 14.50 -21.90 28.16
CA ILE A 152 14.48 -21.38 29.54
C ILE A 152 13.07 -21.53 30.14
N TRP A 153 12.93 -22.47 31.07
CA TRP A 153 11.67 -22.85 31.73
C TRP A 153 10.66 -23.54 30.82
N ASP A 154 9.57 -24.06 31.39
CA ASP A 154 8.41 -24.56 30.66
C ASP A 154 7.09 -24.16 31.34
N GLU A 155 6.11 -23.70 30.55
CA GLU A 155 4.76 -23.30 30.99
C GLU A 155 4.67 -22.25 32.13
N PRO A 156 5.48 -21.17 32.16
CA PRO A 156 5.43 -20.15 33.22
C PRO A 156 4.12 -19.33 33.23
N ASN A 157 3.23 -19.59 32.27
CA ASN A 157 1.91 -19.01 32.15
C ASN A 157 0.81 -19.83 32.87
N LEU A 158 1.17 -20.93 33.53
CA LEU A 158 0.32 -21.70 34.43
C LEU A 158 0.82 -21.61 35.88
N ALA A 159 -0.09 -21.42 36.84
CA ALA A 159 0.25 -21.33 38.27
C ALA A 159 0.99 -22.57 38.77
N ASP A 160 0.55 -23.78 38.37
CA ASP A 160 1.16 -25.05 38.80
C ASP A 160 2.60 -25.23 38.31
N HIS A 161 3.01 -24.46 37.30
CA HIS A 161 4.36 -24.40 36.73
C HIS A 161 5.10 -23.10 37.10
N TRP A 162 4.54 -22.34 38.04
CA TRP A 162 5.10 -21.09 38.55
C TRP A 162 4.88 -20.92 40.06
N GLY A 163 5.08 -22.00 40.83
CA GLY A 163 5.03 -21.98 42.29
C GLY A 163 3.64 -21.91 42.94
N GLY A 164 2.57 -22.15 42.18
CA GLY A 164 1.18 -22.23 42.65
C GLY A 164 0.50 -20.88 42.95
N GLY A 165 1.18 -19.77 42.66
CA GLY A 165 0.65 -18.41 42.82
C GLY A 165 0.34 -17.74 41.48
N PRO A 166 -0.06 -16.45 41.50
CA PRO A 166 -0.29 -15.70 40.27
C PRO A 166 0.92 -15.71 39.33
N VAL A 167 0.68 -15.95 38.04
CA VAL A 167 1.72 -15.89 37.01
C VAL A 167 2.22 -14.45 36.85
N ASN A 168 3.51 -14.32 36.53
CA ASN A 168 4.18 -13.03 36.51
C ASN A 168 5.10 -12.91 35.28
N PRO A 169 4.59 -12.41 34.13
CA PRO A 169 5.39 -12.26 32.92
C PRO A 169 6.66 -11.40 33.11
N PRO A 170 6.62 -10.24 33.81
CA PRO A 170 7.85 -9.50 34.11
C PRO A 170 8.91 -10.28 34.91
N ALA A 171 8.50 -11.12 35.87
CA ALA A 171 9.45 -11.95 36.62
C ALA A 171 10.08 -13.05 35.75
N TYR A 172 9.28 -13.67 34.87
CA TYR A 172 9.83 -14.61 33.89
C TYR A 172 10.76 -13.90 32.88
N ALA A 173 10.43 -12.68 32.43
CA ALA A 173 11.30 -11.90 31.56
C ALA A 173 12.66 -11.59 32.20
N ASP A 174 12.71 -11.28 33.50
CA ASP A 174 13.97 -11.09 34.24
C ASP A 174 14.78 -12.40 34.35
N LEU A 175 14.12 -13.52 34.68
CA LEU A 175 14.74 -14.85 34.71
C LEU A 175 15.35 -15.22 33.34
N LEU A 176 14.57 -15.05 32.27
CA LEU A 176 14.99 -15.27 30.89
C LEU A 176 16.20 -14.40 30.52
N ALA A 177 16.14 -13.11 30.83
CA ALA A 177 17.21 -12.18 30.50
C ALA A 177 18.54 -12.56 31.17
N ARG A 178 18.51 -12.87 32.48
CA ARG A 178 19.72 -13.28 33.22
C ARG A 178 20.26 -14.61 32.72
N ALA A 179 19.40 -15.60 32.51
CA ALA A 179 19.81 -16.90 31.98
C ALA A 179 20.40 -16.78 30.57
N ALA A 180 19.77 -16.02 29.68
CA ALA A 180 20.26 -15.80 28.32
C ALA A 180 21.64 -15.10 28.31
N ILE A 181 21.84 -14.07 29.14
CA ILE A 181 23.14 -13.40 29.29
C ILE A 181 24.19 -14.37 29.82
N ALA A 182 23.85 -15.14 30.84
CA ALA A 182 24.74 -16.11 31.46
C ALA A 182 25.17 -17.21 30.48
N ILE A 183 24.21 -17.82 29.76
CA ILE A 183 24.48 -18.81 28.72
C ILE A 183 25.36 -18.21 27.64
N ARG A 184 25.01 -17.04 27.08
CA ARG A 184 25.78 -16.40 26.00
C ARG A 184 27.17 -15.93 26.42
N THR A 185 27.42 -15.79 27.73
CA THR A 185 28.77 -15.53 28.25
C THR A 185 29.65 -16.77 28.19
N ALA A 186 29.07 -17.95 28.43
CA ALA A 186 29.78 -19.24 28.35
C ALA A 186 29.83 -19.79 26.92
N ASP A 187 28.77 -19.59 26.15
CA ASP A 187 28.56 -20.05 24.78
C ASP A 187 27.99 -18.90 23.91
N PRO A 188 28.85 -18.13 23.22
CA PRO A 188 28.41 -16.99 22.40
C PRO A 188 27.50 -17.34 21.22
N ASP A 189 27.48 -18.59 20.77
CA ASP A 189 26.70 -19.03 19.60
C ASP A 189 25.31 -19.60 20.00
N ALA A 190 25.04 -19.73 21.30
CA ALA A 190 23.80 -20.25 21.86
C ALA A 190 22.52 -19.57 21.32
N ARG A 191 21.57 -20.41 20.89
CA ARG A 191 20.21 -20.04 20.54
C ARG A 191 19.28 -20.21 21.73
N ILE A 192 18.58 -19.14 22.09
CA ILE A 192 17.68 -19.13 23.25
C ILE A 192 16.23 -19.29 22.79
N LEU A 193 15.59 -20.37 23.24
CA LEU A 193 14.16 -20.58 23.12
C LEU A 193 13.47 -19.99 24.35
N LEU A 194 12.40 -19.23 24.11
CA LEU A 194 11.42 -18.89 25.13
C LEU A 194 10.83 -20.18 25.74
N ALA A 195 10.31 -20.10 26.96
CA ALA A 195 9.56 -21.19 27.56
C ALA A 195 8.44 -21.66 26.64
N GLY A 196 8.16 -22.97 26.65
CA GLY A 196 7.00 -23.52 25.98
C GLY A 196 5.73 -22.98 26.63
N LEU A 197 5.04 -22.07 25.98
CA LEU A 197 3.82 -21.47 26.53
C LEU A 197 2.64 -22.46 26.41
N ALA A 198 1.99 -22.74 27.54
CA ALA A 198 0.85 -23.65 27.60
C ALA A 198 -0.39 -23.01 26.94
N PRO A 199 -1.16 -23.75 26.13
CA PRO A 199 -2.35 -23.20 25.51
C PRO A 199 -3.49 -23.19 26.53
N THR A 200 -3.99 -22.01 26.86
CA THR A 200 -5.16 -21.83 27.74
C THR A 200 -6.00 -20.64 27.26
N THR A 201 -7.30 -20.70 27.52
CA THR A 201 -8.24 -19.60 27.28
C THR A 201 -8.40 -18.70 28.51
N GLU A 202 -7.69 -19.00 29.60
CA GLU A 202 -7.78 -18.24 30.85
C GLU A 202 -7.14 -16.86 30.74
N THR A 203 -7.75 -15.89 31.42
CA THR A 203 -7.29 -14.49 31.45
C THR A 203 -7.05 -14.01 32.87
N GLY A 204 -6.95 -14.96 33.81
CA GLY A 204 -6.92 -14.71 35.25
C GLY A 204 -5.49 -14.53 35.76
N PRO A 205 -5.32 -14.20 37.04
CA PRO A 205 -4.00 -14.05 37.63
C PRO A 205 -3.28 -15.39 37.80
N GLN A 206 -4.01 -16.50 37.95
CA GLN A 206 -3.41 -17.83 38.15
C GLN A 206 -2.88 -18.41 36.85
N ASN A 207 -3.68 -18.37 35.78
CA ASN A 207 -3.27 -18.82 34.46
C ASN A 207 -3.59 -17.74 33.43
N LEU A 208 -2.69 -17.56 32.48
CA LEU A 208 -2.83 -16.56 31.43
C LEU A 208 -2.62 -17.23 30.07
N SER A 209 -3.47 -16.87 29.10
CA SER A 209 -3.33 -17.34 27.73
C SER A 209 -1.93 -17.08 27.21
N ASP A 210 -1.38 -18.04 26.47
CA ASP A 210 -0.12 -17.98 25.76
C ASP A 210 0.03 -16.68 24.93
N VAL A 211 -1.06 -16.25 24.28
CA VAL A 211 -1.10 -15.01 23.49
C VAL A 211 -0.88 -13.77 24.37
N ARG A 212 -1.64 -13.62 25.46
CA ARG A 212 -1.50 -12.46 26.37
C ARG A 212 -0.20 -12.50 27.15
N TYR A 213 0.26 -13.70 27.51
CA TYR A 213 1.53 -13.86 28.21
C TYR A 213 2.67 -13.39 27.32
N LEU A 214 2.74 -13.85 26.06
CA LEU A 214 3.73 -13.40 25.09
C LEU A 214 3.67 -11.89 24.84
N GLU A 215 2.47 -11.33 24.68
CA GLU A 215 2.25 -9.88 24.55
C GLU A 215 2.85 -9.12 25.75
N GLN A 216 2.60 -9.58 26.97
CA GLN A 216 3.16 -8.98 28.18
C GLN A 216 4.69 -9.16 28.29
N LEU A 217 5.26 -10.23 27.74
CA LEU A 217 6.72 -10.39 27.67
C LEU A 217 7.37 -9.38 26.73
N TYR A 218 6.76 -9.12 25.57
CA TYR A 218 7.22 -8.05 24.67
C TYR A 218 7.15 -6.69 25.37
N GLN A 219 6.04 -6.39 26.05
CA GLN A 219 5.88 -5.15 26.81
C GLN A 219 6.87 -5.03 27.97
N ALA A 220 7.27 -6.14 28.58
CA ALA A 220 8.31 -6.20 29.61
C ALA A 220 9.74 -6.09 29.06
N GLY A 221 9.92 -6.04 27.74
CA GLY A 221 11.23 -5.89 27.09
C GLY A 221 12.00 -7.19 26.91
N ALA A 222 11.33 -8.35 26.86
CA ALA A 222 11.98 -9.66 26.74
C ALA A 222 12.61 -9.92 25.34
N ALA A 223 12.20 -9.17 24.31
CA ALA A 223 12.55 -9.43 22.91
C ALA A 223 14.05 -9.69 22.61
N PRO A 224 15.03 -8.97 23.21
CA PRO A 224 16.45 -9.22 22.94
C PRO A 224 17.00 -10.53 23.50
N TYR A 225 16.27 -11.19 24.41
CA TYR A 225 16.76 -12.31 25.21
C TYR A 225 16.27 -13.68 24.73
N PHE A 226 15.51 -13.75 23.64
CA PHE A 226 15.15 -14.98 22.96
C PHE A 226 15.30 -14.85 21.45
N ASP A 227 15.66 -15.95 20.80
CA ASP A 227 15.79 -16.10 19.36
C ASP A 227 14.57 -16.80 18.75
N ILE A 228 13.91 -17.66 19.54
CA ILE A 228 12.81 -18.54 19.11
C ILE A 228 11.67 -18.46 20.14
N VAL A 229 10.42 -18.31 19.67
CA VAL A 229 9.23 -18.45 20.53
C VAL A 229 8.78 -19.91 20.51
N ALA A 230 8.55 -20.51 21.67
CA ALA A 230 8.05 -21.87 21.79
C ALA A 230 6.56 -21.89 22.15
N GLY A 231 5.75 -22.48 21.27
CA GLY A 231 4.32 -22.73 21.51
C GLY A 231 4.02 -24.21 21.73
N LYS A 232 2.77 -24.52 22.11
CA LYS A 232 2.27 -25.89 22.29
C LYS A 232 0.97 -26.13 21.51
N PRO A 233 1.02 -26.35 20.18
CA PRO A 233 -0.16 -26.45 19.33
C PRO A 233 -0.83 -27.83 19.42
N TYR A 234 -1.39 -28.20 20.57
CA TYR A 234 -2.18 -29.43 20.69
C TYR A 234 -3.41 -29.40 19.80
N GLY A 235 -3.75 -30.54 19.20
CA GLY A 235 -4.90 -30.65 18.31
C GLY A 235 -6.25 -30.71 19.03
N PHE A 236 -6.23 -31.06 20.32
CA PHE A 236 -7.42 -31.32 21.13
C PHE A 236 -8.42 -32.22 20.39
N ASP A 237 -9.70 -31.85 20.34
CA ASP A 237 -10.75 -32.64 19.69
C ASP A 237 -10.84 -32.41 18.17
N THR A 238 -10.09 -31.44 17.64
CA THR A 238 -10.26 -30.96 16.26
C THR A 238 -9.25 -31.57 15.29
N ALA A 239 -9.60 -31.61 14.00
CA ALA A 239 -8.66 -32.01 12.96
C ALA A 239 -7.62 -30.91 12.71
N PRO A 240 -6.41 -31.26 12.20
CA PRO A 240 -5.39 -30.26 11.83
C PRO A 240 -5.86 -29.25 10.79
N ALA A 241 -6.93 -29.51 10.04
CA ALA A 241 -7.49 -28.59 9.06
C ALA A 241 -8.45 -27.53 9.66
N ASP A 242 -8.73 -27.57 10.97
CA ASP A 242 -9.50 -26.51 11.63
C ASP A 242 -8.69 -25.20 11.65
N ARG A 243 -9.11 -24.23 10.83
CA ARG A 243 -8.43 -22.93 10.66
C ARG A 243 -8.94 -21.83 11.59
N ARG A 244 -9.82 -22.14 12.54
CA ARG A 244 -10.20 -21.16 13.57
C ARG A 244 -8.97 -20.79 14.39
N ALA A 245 -8.56 -19.53 14.33
CA ALA A 245 -7.46 -18.98 15.12
C ALA A 245 -8.03 -17.83 15.96
N ASP A 246 -8.41 -18.14 17.19
CA ASP A 246 -8.99 -17.19 18.13
C ASP A 246 -8.50 -17.54 19.54
N GLU A 247 -8.32 -16.53 20.39
CA GLU A 247 -7.83 -16.72 21.76
C GLU A 247 -8.72 -17.66 22.57
N GLY A 248 -10.03 -17.71 22.28
CA GLY A 248 -10.99 -18.62 22.93
C GLY A 248 -11.06 -20.03 22.35
N VAL A 249 -10.23 -20.36 21.35
CA VAL A 249 -10.23 -21.69 20.69
C VAL A 249 -8.91 -22.42 20.93
N LEU A 250 -9.01 -23.66 21.41
CA LEU A 250 -7.89 -24.57 21.60
C LEU A 250 -7.84 -25.57 20.43
N ASN A 251 -6.84 -25.42 19.56
CA ASN A 251 -6.59 -26.31 18.42
C ASN A 251 -5.16 -26.15 17.89
N PHE A 252 -4.81 -26.95 16.88
CA PHE A 252 -3.50 -26.90 16.22
C PHE A 252 -3.18 -25.54 15.59
N SER A 253 -4.18 -24.84 15.04
CA SER A 253 -4.01 -23.52 14.41
C SER A 253 -3.70 -22.39 15.39
N ARG A 254 -3.82 -22.62 16.71
CA ARG A 254 -3.55 -21.62 17.74
C ARG A 254 -2.13 -21.05 17.67
N LEU A 255 -1.17 -21.82 17.14
CA LEU A 255 0.21 -21.36 16.93
C LEU A 255 0.31 -20.05 16.12
N LEU A 256 -0.67 -19.83 15.23
CA LEU A 256 -0.77 -18.62 14.42
C LEU A 256 -0.89 -17.35 15.27
N LEU A 257 -1.54 -17.43 16.43
CA LEU A 257 -1.72 -16.26 17.31
C LEU A 257 -0.39 -15.79 17.89
N LEU A 258 0.49 -16.72 18.26
CA LEU A 258 1.85 -16.36 18.71
C LEU A 258 2.64 -15.69 17.59
N ARG A 259 2.53 -16.23 16.36
CA ARG A 259 3.16 -15.62 15.18
C ARG A 259 2.65 -14.21 14.92
N GLU A 260 1.35 -13.97 15.08
CA GLU A 260 0.74 -12.65 14.88
C GLU A 260 1.25 -11.64 15.92
N VAL A 261 1.31 -12.02 17.20
CA VAL A 261 1.93 -11.17 18.25
C VAL A 261 3.37 -10.81 17.88
N MET A 262 4.19 -11.78 17.44
CA MET A 262 5.57 -11.50 17.01
C MET A 262 5.62 -10.50 15.85
N VAL A 263 4.72 -10.62 14.87
CA VAL A 263 4.67 -9.70 13.71
C VAL A 263 4.27 -8.28 14.16
N GLU A 264 3.31 -8.15 15.07
CA GLU A 264 2.87 -6.87 15.62
C GLU A 264 3.99 -6.13 16.38
N HIS A 265 4.87 -6.88 17.06
CA HIS A 265 6.06 -6.34 17.75
C HIS A 265 7.31 -6.21 16.87
N GLY A 266 7.20 -6.44 15.56
CA GLY A 266 8.32 -6.29 14.63
C GLY A 266 9.32 -7.45 14.61
N ASP A 267 9.03 -8.55 15.30
CA ASP A 267 9.87 -9.75 15.44
C ASP A 267 9.53 -10.84 14.40
N ALA A 268 8.98 -10.45 13.25
CA ALA A 268 8.64 -11.35 12.14
C ALA A 268 9.85 -12.14 11.58
N GLY A 269 11.08 -11.72 11.87
CA GLY A 269 12.32 -12.41 11.46
C GLY A 269 12.70 -13.63 12.31
N LYS A 270 12.05 -13.82 13.47
CA LYS A 270 12.25 -14.96 14.37
C LYS A 270 11.20 -16.06 14.14
N PRO A 271 11.51 -17.34 14.37
CA PRO A 271 10.57 -18.42 14.12
C PRO A 271 9.73 -18.74 15.35
N VAL A 272 8.72 -19.58 15.14
CA VAL A 272 7.99 -20.26 16.22
C VAL A 272 8.29 -21.75 16.14
N TRP A 273 8.68 -22.36 17.26
CA TRP A 273 8.86 -23.81 17.37
C TRP A 273 7.72 -24.41 18.22
N ALA A 274 7.37 -25.66 17.96
CA ALA A 274 6.38 -26.37 18.77
C ALA A 274 7.11 -27.22 19.81
N SER A 275 7.10 -26.81 21.08
CA SER A 275 7.78 -27.54 22.16
C SER A 275 7.06 -28.84 22.54
N HIS A 276 5.73 -28.86 22.40
CA HIS A 276 4.89 -30.04 22.61
C HIS A 276 3.66 -29.95 21.72
N TRP A 277 3.26 -31.04 21.09
CA TRP A 277 2.03 -31.10 20.32
C TRP A 277 1.63 -32.54 20.03
N GLY A 278 0.38 -32.72 19.58
CA GLY A 278 -0.16 -34.01 19.15
C GLY A 278 -1.67 -34.12 19.41
N TRP A 279 -2.17 -35.34 19.21
CA TRP A 279 -3.51 -35.79 19.62
C TRP A 279 -3.36 -36.91 20.63
N ASN A 280 -4.21 -36.96 21.65
CA ASN A 280 -4.15 -38.00 22.66
C ASN A 280 -5.02 -39.20 22.24
N ALA A 281 -4.43 -40.40 22.25
CA ALA A 281 -5.13 -41.66 22.04
C ALA A 281 -4.81 -42.63 23.18
N LEU A 282 -5.61 -42.57 24.24
CA LEU A 282 -5.51 -43.52 25.36
C LEU A 282 -5.65 -44.98 24.88
N PRO A 283 -4.81 -45.90 25.39
CA PRO A 283 -4.86 -47.32 25.04
C PRO A 283 -6.23 -47.98 25.28
N GLY A 284 -6.53 -49.04 24.54
CA GLY A 284 -7.73 -49.85 24.76
C GLY A 284 -7.74 -50.43 26.18
N GLY A 285 -8.86 -50.29 26.90
CA GLY A 285 -8.98 -50.74 28.29
C GLY A 285 -8.42 -49.76 29.33
N TRP A 286 -8.22 -48.49 28.98
CA TRP A 286 -7.78 -47.44 29.90
C TRP A 286 -8.62 -47.35 31.18
N THR A 287 -7.95 -47.35 32.34
CA THR A 287 -8.57 -47.24 33.68
C THR A 287 -8.04 -46.05 34.50
N GLY A 288 -7.08 -45.30 33.95
CA GLY A 288 -6.50 -44.11 34.57
C GLY A 288 -7.33 -42.84 34.39
N ALA A 289 -6.72 -41.68 34.62
CA ALA A 289 -7.40 -40.39 34.51
C ALA A 289 -7.80 -40.06 33.05
N PRO A 290 -8.90 -39.35 32.80
CA PRO A 290 -9.27 -38.94 31.45
C PRO A 290 -8.27 -37.91 30.89
N SER A 291 -8.12 -37.90 29.56
CA SER A 291 -7.27 -36.92 28.87
C SER A 291 -7.89 -35.51 28.93
N LEU A 292 -7.06 -34.52 29.31
CA LEU A 292 -7.40 -33.09 29.24
C LEU A 292 -7.15 -32.50 27.84
N TRP A 293 -6.51 -33.25 26.94
CA TRP A 293 -6.13 -32.82 25.59
C TRP A 293 -7.03 -33.39 24.50
N GLY A 294 -8.28 -33.68 24.85
CA GLY A 294 -9.20 -34.42 23.98
C GLY A 294 -8.85 -35.91 23.89
N GLN A 295 -9.65 -36.67 23.16
CA GLN A 295 -9.48 -38.11 23.00
C GLN A 295 -9.79 -38.54 21.57
N THR A 296 -8.93 -39.39 20.99
CA THR A 296 -9.16 -40.03 19.69
C THR A 296 -8.67 -41.48 19.69
N ASP A 297 -8.83 -42.19 18.58
CA ASP A 297 -8.27 -43.54 18.38
C ASP A 297 -6.86 -43.47 17.74
N GLU A 298 -6.06 -44.53 17.88
CA GLU A 298 -4.66 -44.55 17.40
C GLU A 298 -4.53 -44.31 15.88
N ALA A 299 -5.48 -44.81 15.08
CA ALA A 299 -5.44 -44.62 13.63
C ALA A 299 -5.72 -43.15 13.27
N THR A 300 -6.72 -42.54 13.90
CA THR A 300 -7.02 -41.11 13.73
C THR A 300 -5.89 -40.24 14.27
N GLN A 301 -5.25 -40.60 15.40
CA GLN A 301 -4.08 -39.91 15.94
C GLN A 301 -2.93 -39.88 14.93
N ALA A 302 -2.57 -41.03 14.36
CA ALA A 302 -1.52 -41.15 13.36
C ALA A 302 -1.85 -40.30 12.11
N ALA A 303 -3.07 -40.43 11.58
CA ALA A 303 -3.50 -39.68 10.39
C ALA A 303 -3.50 -38.15 10.61
N ARG A 304 -4.00 -37.68 11.77
CA ARG A 304 -4.00 -36.26 12.11
C ARG A 304 -2.59 -35.71 12.31
N THR A 305 -1.71 -36.48 12.94
CA THR A 305 -0.32 -36.08 13.17
C THR A 305 0.45 -35.90 11.86
N VAL A 306 0.35 -36.87 10.93
CA VAL A 306 0.97 -36.75 9.59
C VAL A 306 0.39 -35.57 8.81
N ALA A 307 -0.94 -35.39 8.83
CA ALA A 307 -1.57 -34.26 8.15
C ALA A 307 -1.19 -32.90 8.75
N ALA A 308 -0.92 -32.84 10.06
CA ALA A 308 -0.45 -31.64 10.75
C ALA A 308 0.99 -31.29 10.37
N LEU A 309 1.89 -32.27 10.32
CA LEU A 309 3.27 -32.10 9.86
C LEU A 309 3.30 -31.59 8.41
N GLU A 310 2.51 -32.19 7.52
CA GLU A 310 2.43 -31.76 6.13
C GLU A 310 1.86 -30.35 6.00
N ARG A 311 0.83 -30.02 6.80
CA ARG A 311 0.28 -28.66 6.85
C ARG A 311 1.33 -27.66 7.31
N ALA A 312 2.02 -27.91 8.42
CA ALA A 312 3.06 -26.99 8.92
C ALA A 312 4.18 -26.81 7.89
N ARG A 313 4.64 -27.90 7.26
CA ARG A 313 5.67 -27.90 6.22
C ARG A 313 5.30 -27.04 4.99
N VAL A 314 4.03 -27.06 4.57
CA VAL A 314 3.57 -26.37 3.36
C VAL A 314 3.05 -24.96 3.64
N GLU A 315 2.44 -24.74 4.80
CA GLU A 315 1.73 -23.51 5.13
C GLU A 315 2.51 -22.56 6.02
N TRP A 316 3.43 -23.04 6.85
CA TRP A 316 4.05 -22.26 7.92
C TRP A 316 5.57 -22.13 7.73
N PRO A 317 6.04 -21.33 6.74
CA PRO A 317 7.47 -21.13 6.50
C PRO A 317 8.21 -20.39 7.63
N TRP A 318 7.47 -19.92 8.63
CA TRP A 318 7.96 -19.29 9.85
C TRP A 318 8.03 -20.27 11.03
N ALA A 319 7.48 -21.48 10.89
CA ALA A 319 7.61 -22.53 11.88
C ALA A 319 8.92 -23.29 11.66
N GLY A 320 9.61 -23.62 12.75
CA GLY A 320 10.81 -24.46 12.73
C GLY A 320 10.54 -25.85 13.28
N ALA A 321 11.38 -26.33 14.19
CA ALA A 321 11.25 -27.66 14.77
C ALA A 321 9.93 -27.85 15.53
N MET A 322 9.36 -29.06 15.42
CA MET A 322 8.12 -29.45 16.08
C MET A 322 8.32 -30.74 16.86
N MET A 323 8.33 -30.62 18.19
CA MET A 323 8.57 -31.70 19.14
C MET A 323 7.27 -32.36 19.55
N LEU A 324 7.06 -33.59 19.06
CA LEU A 324 5.92 -34.42 19.48
C LEU A 324 5.97 -34.69 20.98
N GLU A 325 4.78 -34.84 21.59
CA GLU A 325 4.61 -34.74 23.05
C GLU A 325 5.56 -35.62 23.85
N HIS A 326 5.74 -36.93 23.57
CA HIS A 326 6.80 -37.77 24.17
C HIS A 326 7.08 -39.04 23.36
N LEU A 327 8.34 -39.50 23.36
CA LEU A 327 8.70 -40.84 22.91
C LEU A 327 8.14 -41.91 23.86
N GLN A 328 8.55 -41.82 25.14
CA GLN A 328 7.99 -42.53 26.29
C GLN A 328 8.04 -41.57 27.49
N PRO A 329 6.89 -41.22 28.09
CA PRO A 329 6.87 -40.32 29.23
C PRO A 329 7.29 -41.05 30.51
N ALA A 330 8.12 -40.41 31.35
CA ALA A 330 8.52 -40.94 32.65
C ALA A 330 7.46 -40.63 33.74
N VAL A 331 6.24 -41.17 33.55
CA VAL A 331 5.08 -40.95 34.43
C VAL A 331 4.37 -42.28 34.77
N PRO A 332 3.57 -42.35 35.84
CA PRO A 332 2.74 -43.51 36.16
C PRO A 332 1.90 -44.01 34.96
N LEU A 333 1.66 -45.33 34.87
CA LEU A 333 0.96 -45.95 33.73
C LEU A 333 -0.52 -45.54 33.60
N ASP A 334 -1.09 -44.96 34.65
CA ASP A 334 -2.45 -44.42 34.70
C ASP A 334 -2.52 -42.90 34.38
N ASP A 335 -1.40 -42.29 34.01
CA ASP A 335 -1.32 -40.89 33.56
C ASP A 335 -1.69 -40.77 32.06
N PRO A 336 -2.63 -39.89 31.69
CA PRO A 336 -3.11 -39.75 30.32
C PRO A 336 -2.05 -39.31 29.31
N ARG A 337 -0.86 -38.84 29.74
CA ARG A 337 0.28 -38.56 28.84
C ARG A 337 0.72 -39.79 28.04
N TRP A 338 0.50 -41.02 28.55
CA TRP A 338 0.71 -42.24 27.78
C TRP A 338 -0.12 -42.30 26.48
N GLY A 339 -1.22 -41.54 26.39
CA GLY A 339 -2.00 -41.40 25.16
C GLY A 339 -1.24 -40.74 24.01
N PHE A 340 -0.14 -40.02 24.25
CA PHE A 340 0.70 -39.42 23.21
C PHE A 340 1.95 -40.22 22.86
N ALA A 341 2.34 -41.17 23.70
CA ALA A 341 3.62 -41.87 23.59
C ALA A 341 3.79 -42.51 22.20
N LEU A 342 4.98 -42.39 21.62
CA LEU A 342 5.32 -43.05 20.35
C LEU A 342 5.68 -44.52 20.53
N LEU A 343 6.14 -44.91 21.72
CA LEU A 343 6.41 -46.30 22.08
C LEU A 343 5.52 -46.76 23.25
N SER A 344 5.21 -48.06 23.30
CA SER A 344 4.53 -48.69 24.43
C SER A 344 5.41 -48.68 25.69
N PRO A 345 4.88 -48.97 26.89
CA PRO A 345 5.72 -49.16 28.09
C PRO A 345 6.79 -50.26 27.94
N ALA A 346 6.54 -51.27 27.10
CA ALA A 346 7.51 -52.32 26.79
C ALA A 346 8.56 -51.90 25.75
N GLY A 347 8.44 -50.70 25.19
CA GLY A 347 9.32 -50.18 24.15
C GLY A 347 8.95 -50.61 22.73
N ASP A 348 7.75 -51.13 22.49
CA ASP A 348 7.31 -51.46 21.13
C ASP A 348 6.81 -50.20 20.38
N PRO A 349 7.12 -50.00 19.09
CA PRO A 349 6.56 -48.92 18.31
C PRO A 349 5.03 -48.96 18.28
N ARG A 350 4.39 -47.80 18.48
CA ARG A 350 2.95 -47.62 18.29
C ARG A 350 2.65 -47.19 16.85
N PRO A 351 1.40 -47.33 16.36
CA PRO A 351 1.02 -46.94 14.99
C PRO A 351 1.42 -45.50 14.62
N LEU A 352 1.44 -44.60 15.61
CA LEU A 352 1.90 -43.23 15.45
C LEU A 352 3.38 -43.16 15.00
N TYR A 353 4.28 -43.91 15.65
CA TYR A 353 5.71 -43.94 15.30
C TYR A 353 5.91 -44.43 13.86
N ASP A 354 5.25 -45.52 13.50
CA ASP A 354 5.38 -46.11 12.16
C ASP A 354 4.86 -45.16 11.07
N ALA A 355 3.73 -44.47 11.33
CA ALA A 355 3.16 -43.51 10.39
C ALA A 355 4.09 -42.29 10.18
N ILE A 356 4.71 -41.79 11.25
CA ILE A 356 5.67 -40.68 11.17
C ILE A 356 6.94 -41.11 10.44
N SER A 357 7.49 -42.28 10.76
CA SER A 357 8.70 -42.82 10.12
C SER A 357 8.46 -43.05 8.63
N ALA A 358 7.30 -43.61 8.26
CA ALA A 358 6.90 -43.76 6.86
C ALA A 358 6.77 -42.40 6.15
N TRP A 359 6.14 -41.40 6.77
CA TRP A 359 6.04 -40.06 6.21
C TRP A 359 7.43 -39.41 6.03
N ALA A 360 8.30 -39.47 7.04
CA ALA A 360 9.65 -38.93 6.99
C ALA A 360 10.47 -39.55 5.84
N ALA A 361 10.34 -40.86 5.61
CA ALA A 361 11.01 -41.55 4.51
C ALA A 361 10.48 -41.16 3.11
N THR A 362 9.29 -40.56 3.01
CA THR A 362 8.71 -40.09 1.74
C THR A 362 9.05 -38.64 1.40
N LEU A 363 9.67 -37.89 2.32
CA LEU A 363 9.99 -36.48 2.09
C LEU A 363 11.02 -36.32 0.95
N PRO A 364 10.76 -35.44 -0.02
CA PRO A 364 11.71 -35.20 -1.10
C PRO A 364 12.95 -34.45 -0.57
N ASP A 365 14.10 -34.72 -1.18
CA ASP A 365 15.29 -33.86 -1.06
C ASP A 365 15.07 -32.56 -1.85
N ALA A 366 14.22 -31.70 -1.31
CA ALA A 366 13.79 -30.43 -1.89
C ALA A 366 13.27 -29.49 -0.80
N ALA A 367 13.56 -28.21 -0.93
CA ALA A 367 13.09 -27.21 0.02
C ALA A 367 11.56 -26.99 -0.11
N PRO A 368 10.79 -27.01 0.99
CA PRO A 368 9.36 -26.72 0.95
C PRO A 368 9.06 -25.24 0.60
N PRO A 369 7.78 -24.82 0.55
CA PRO A 369 7.43 -23.41 0.49
C PRO A 369 8.07 -22.62 1.65
N GLY A 370 8.81 -21.55 1.33
CA GLY A 370 9.61 -20.83 2.31
C GLY A 370 10.67 -19.91 1.70
N GLY A 371 11.37 -19.16 2.55
CA GLY A 371 12.52 -18.35 2.14
C GLY A 371 13.82 -18.96 2.67
N TYR A 372 14.84 -19.03 1.83
CA TYR A 372 16.09 -19.73 2.13
C TYR A 372 17.30 -18.84 1.89
N PRO A 373 18.22 -18.68 2.86
CA PRO A 373 19.48 -17.98 2.65
C PRO A 373 20.30 -18.66 1.56
N ALA A 374 21.26 -17.94 0.98
CA ALA A 374 22.09 -18.48 -0.09
C ALA A 374 22.80 -19.78 0.31
N ARG A 375 23.30 -19.88 1.56
CA ARG A 375 23.82 -21.12 2.13
C ARG A 375 22.69 -21.91 2.80
N ASN A 376 22.36 -23.06 2.25
CA ASN A 376 21.36 -23.99 2.79
C ASN A 376 21.59 -25.40 2.18
N PRO A 377 20.97 -26.46 2.75
CA PRO A 377 21.17 -27.85 2.28
C PRO A 377 20.72 -28.14 0.84
N TRP A 378 19.73 -27.39 0.33
CA TRP A 378 19.14 -27.62 -0.99
C TRP A 378 19.78 -26.78 -2.11
N ALA A 379 20.88 -26.09 -1.82
CA ALA A 379 21.61 -25.26 -2.77
C ALA A 379 23.03 -25.79 -3.02
N VAL A 380 23.35 -26.03 -4.29
CA VAL A 380 24.68 -26.46 -4.74
C VAL A 380 25.29 -25.35 -5.60
N TYR A 381 26.54 -24.99 -5.33
CA TYR A 381 27.29 -23.99 -6.07
C TYR A 381 28.52 -24.61 -6.72
N GLU A 382 28.73 -24.35 -8.01
CA GLU A 382 29.84 -24.87 -8.82
C GLU A 382 30.67 -23.73 -9.43
N GLY A 383 31.98 -23.92 -9.50
CA GLY A 383 32.93 -22.90 -9.96
C GLY A 383 33.26 -21.89 -8.87
N ASP A 384 33.60 -20.65 -9.26
CA ASP A 384 34.17 -19.65 -8.34
C ASP A 384 33.11 -18.90 -7.50
N TRP A 385 32.04 -19.57 -7.05
CA TRP A 385 31.07 -18.95 -6.13
C TRP A 385 31.67 -18.79 -4.74
N ARG A 386 31.40 -17.64 -4.11
CA ARG A 386 31.71 -17.37 -2.70
C ARG A 386 30.41 -17.21 -1.94
N VAL A 387 30.13 -18.12 -1.00
CA VAL A 387 28.88 -18.12 -0.24
C VAL A 387 29.15 -17.75 1.22
N GLY A 388 28.55 -16.65 1.67
CA GLY A 388 28.69 -16.10 3.02
C GLY A 388 27.35 -15.69 3.63
N PRO A 389 27.37 -15.09 4.84
CA PRO A 389 26.16 -14.74 5.58
C PRO A 389 25.30 -13.67 4.87
N LEU A 390 25.92 -12.83 4.03
CA LEU A 390 25.22 -11.80 3.26
C LEU A 390 24.64 -12.31 1.93
N GLY A 391 24.90 -13.55 1.55
CA GLY A 391 24.47 -14.12 0.27
C GLY A 391 25.59 -14.85 -0.47
N ALA A 392 25.42 -15.00 -1.78
CA ALA A 392 26.41 -15.59 -2.66
C ALA A 392 26.90 -14.58 -3.70
N ASP A 393 28.22 -14.55 -3.89
CA ASP A 393 28.91 -13.71 -4.86
C ASP A 393 29.60 -14.57 -5.92
N VAL A 394 29.69 -14.04 -7.13
CA VAL A 394 30.29 -14.72 -8.28
C VAL A 394 31.76 -14.35 -8.41
N GLY A 395 32.59 -15.31 -8.79
CA GLY A 395 34.02 -15.11 -9.05
C GLY A 395 34.32 -14.79 -10.50
N SER A 396 35.61 -14.89 -10.87
CA SER A 396 36.09 -14.59 -12.22
C SER A 396 35.76 -15.67 -13.26
N GLY A 397 35.61 -16.93 -12.83
CA GLY A 397 35.30 -18.06 -13.70
C GLY A 397 33.82 -18.25 -14.03
N VAL A 398 33.49 -19.41 -14.61
CA VAL A 398 32.09 -19.81 -14.86
C VAL A 398 31.47 -20.22 -13.53
N CYS A 399 30.43 -19.49 -13.13
CA CYS A 399 29.73 -19.72 -11.87
C CYS A 399 28.34 -20.29 -12.15
N ARG A 400 28.06 -21.50 -11.65
CA ARG A 400 26.75 -22.16 -11.74
C ARG A 400 26.19 -22.46 -10.37
N ALA A 401 24.88 -22.36 -10.21
CA ALA A 401 24.20 -22.74 -8.97
C ALA A 401 22.94 -23.55 -9.28
N ALA A 402 22.60 -24.49 -8.41
CA ALA A 402 21.38 -25.28 -8.52
C ALA A 402 20.61 -25.28 -7.21
N PHE A 403 19.29 -25.10 -7.27
CA PHE A 403 18.41 -25.12 -6.11
C PHE A 403 17.29 -26.14 -6.33
N ARG A 404 17.05 -27.00 -5.35
CA ARG A 404 15.97 -27.99 -5.36
C ARG A 404 14.83 -27.55 -4.46
N PHE A 405 13.60 -27.55 -4.97
CA PHE A 405 12.45 -27.06 -4.21
C PHE A 405 11.17 -27.82 -4.54
N GLU A 406 10.21 -27.80 -3.63
CA GLU A 406 8.87 -28.32 -3.80
C GLU A 406 7.87 -27.17 -3.65
N GLY A 407 7.15 -26.87 -4.72
CA GLY A 407 6.21 -25.75 -4.73
C GLY A 407 5.80 -25.36 -6.14
N THR A 408 4.84 -24.44 -6.26
CA THR A 408 4.26 -24.10 -7.58
C THR A 408 4.84 -22.82 -8.19
N ARG A 409 5.81 -22.19 -7.49
CA ARG A 409 6.49 -20.96 -7.92
C ARG A 409 7.82 -20.78 -7.17
N VAL A 410 8.77 -20.10 -7.82
CA VAL A 410 10.08 -19.81 -7.24
C VAL A 410 10.59 -18.42 -7.65
N ALA A 411 11.31 -17.75 -6.76
CA ALA A 411 11.88 -16.42 -6.94
C ALA A 411 13.29 -16.32 -6.35
N LEU A 412 14.07 -15.33 -6.82
CA LEU A 412 15.36 -14.95 -6.22
C LEU A 412 15.28 -13.54 -5.64
N THR A 413 15.86 -13.34 -4.47
CA THR A 413 16.21 -12.00 -4.01
C THR A 413 17.63 -11.69 -4.46
N VAL A 414 17.79 -10.68 -5.29
CA VAL A 414 19.08 -10.26 -5.87
C VAL A 414 19.46 -8.86 -5.44
N ARG A 415 20.76 -8.60 -5.35
CA ARG A 415 21.27 -7.22 -5.30
C ARG A 415 21.32 -6.69 -6.72
N ARG A 416 20.86 -5.46 -6.89
CA ARG A 416 21.03 -4.67 -8.11
C ARG A 416 21.83 -3.43 -7.81
N GLY A 417 22.43 -2.83 -8.83
CA GLY A 417 23.17 -1.58 -8.68
C GLY A 417 23.74 -1.10 -9.99
N PRO A 418 24.56 -0.03 -9.96
CA PRO A 418 25.07 0.63 -11.17
C PRO A 418 26.19 -0.18 -11.84
N TYR A 419 25.95 -1.46 -12.11
CA TYR A 419 26.85 -2.42 -12.73
C TYR A 419 26.09 -3.31 -13.72
N ARG A 420 26.80 -3.83 -14.73
CA ARG A 420 26.24 -4.74 -15.73
C ARG A 420 26.51 -6.19 -15.34
N ALA A 421 25.46 -6.91 -14.94
CA ALA A 421 25.50 -8.35 -14.68
C ALA A 421 24.13 -9.01 -14.96
N PHE A 422 24.17 -10.31 -15.25
CA PHE A 422 22.99 -11.12 -15.55
C PHE A 422 23.06 -12.49 -14.86
N LEU A 423 21.90 -13.04 -14.52
CA LEU A 423 21.76 -14.45 -14.13
C LEU A 423 20.86 -15.15 -15.16
N TYR A 424 21.40 -16.11 -15.90
CA TYR A 424 20.62 -16.97 -16.78
C TYR A 424 19.97 -18.08 -15.97
N VAL A 425 18.68 -18.32 -16.18
CA VAL A 425 17.87 -19.18 -15.31
C VAL A 425 17.08 -20.20 -16.12
N THR A 426 17.20 -21.47 -15.74
CA THR A 426 16.30 -22.53 -16.21
C THR A 426 15.58 -23.16 -15.02
N VAL A 427 14.34 -23.58 -15.22
CA VAL A 427 13.56 -24.37 -14.26
C VAL A 427 13.20 -25.68 -14.96
N ASP A 428 13.60 -26.80 -14.36
CA ASP A 428 13.44 -28.16 -14.91
C ASP A 428 14.03 -28.33 -16.32
N GLY A 429 15.13 -27.64 -16.60
CA GLY A 429 15.82 -27.66 -17.90
C GLY A 429 15.24 -26.70 -18.94
N GLU A 430 14.07 -26.12 -18.70
CA GLU A 430 13.43 -25.15 -19.60
C GLU A 430 13.70 -23.69 -19.18
N PRO A 431 13.71 -22.72 -20.12
CA PRO A 431 13.83 -21.30 -19.77
C PRO A 431 12.71 -20.87 -18.81
N ALA A 432 13.10 -20.25 -17.69
CA ALA A 432 12.17 -19.86 -16.63
C ALA A 432 11.01 -19.00 -17.16
N ASN A 433 9.76 -19.41 -16.88
CA ASN A 433 8.58 -18.91 -17.57
C ASN A 433 8.11 -17.51 -17.14
N ALA A 434 8.65 -16.95 -16.04
CA ALA A 434 8.33 -15.60 -15.56
C ALA A 434 9.40 -14.55 -15.93
N LEU A 435 10.44 -14.93 -16.67
CA LEU A 435 11.56 -14.06 -17.04
C LEU A 435 11.56 -13.66 -18.52
N PRO A 436 12.15 -12.50 -18.87
CA PRO A 436 12.41 -12.15 -20.26
C PRO A 436 13.42 -13.12 -20.88
N ARG A 437 13.33 -13.29 -22.21
CA ARG A 437 14.21 -14.17 -23.00
C ARG A 437 15.12 -13.35 -23.90
N ASP A 438 16.34 -13.82 -24.12
CA ASP A 438 17.27 -13.23 -25.09
C ASP A 438 17.02 -13.75 -26.51
N GLU A 439 17.82 -13.30 -27.48
CA GLU A 439 17.70 -13.71 -28.89
C GLU A 439 17.93 -15.22 -29.10
N MET A 440 18.60 -15.89 -28.15
CA MET A 440 18.84 -17.33 -28.13
C MET A 440 17.75 -18.10 -27.35
N GLY A 441 16.71 -17.42 -26.87
CA GLY A 441 15.62 -18.00 -26.10
C GLY A 441 15.91 -18.26 -24.63
N ARG A 442 17.09 -17.86 -24.12
CA ARG A 442 17.49 -18.09 -22.72
C ARG A 442 16.82 -17.07 -21.80
N ALA A 443 16.25 -17.54 -20.70
CA ALA A 443 15.65 -16.68 -19.69
C ALA A 443 16.74 -16.06 -18.79
N TYR A 444 16.63 -14.77 -18.48
CA TYR A 444 17.65 -14.06 -17.68
C TYR A 444 17.07 -13.03 -16.71
N VAL A 445 17.79 -12.78 -15.61
CA VAL A 445 17.57 -11.70 -14.64
C VAL A 445 18.59 -10.61 -14.87
N VAL A 446 18.13 -9.36 -14.97
CA VAL A 446 18.98 -8.16 -15.05
C VAL A 446 19.33 -7.66 -13.65
N LEU A 447 20.62 -7.40 -13.40
CA LEU A 447 21.12 -6.90 -12.11
C LEU A 447 21.49 -5.41 -12.12
N TYR A 448 21.30 -4.72 -13.23
CA TYR A 448 21.51 -3.27 -13.30
C TYR A 448 20.37 -2.49 -12.64
N ASP A 449 20.72 -1.47 -11.86
CA ASP A 449 19.82 -0.42 -11.34
C ASP A 449 20.64 0.89 -11.17
N SER A 450 20.00 2.05 -11.20
CA SER A 450 20.69 3.35 -11.08
C SER A 450 21.31 3.59 -9.71
N ALA A 451 20.81 2.90 -8.69
CA ALA A 451 21.31 2.92 -7.32
C ALA A 451 21.30 1.49 -6.75
N PRO A 452 22.16 1.18 -5.77
CA PRO A 452 22.12 -0.11 -5.09
C PRO A 452 20.73 -0.39 -4.52
N SER A 453 20.15 -1.52 -4.88
CA SER A 453 18.82 -1.94 -4.44
C SER A 453 18.77 -3.45 -4.25
N VAL A 454 17.80 -3.93 -3.48
CA VAL A 454 17.52 -5.36 -3.31
C VAL A 454 16.15 -5.63 -3.89
N ALA A 455 16.03 -6.61 -4.78
CA ALA A 455 14.79 -6.91 -5.49
C ALA A 455 14.48 -8.41 -5.47
N THR A 456 13.23 -8.77 -5.18
CA THR A 456 12.72 -10.12 -5.36
C THR A 456 12.18 -10.28 -6.78
N VAL A 457 12.76 -11.20 -7.55
CA VAL A 457 12.44 -11.46 -8.95
C VAL A 457 11.82 -12.86 -9.08
N PRO A 458 10.54 -12.97 -9.46
CA PRO A 458 9.93 -14.26 -9.78
C PRO A 458 10.64 -14.92 -10.96
N LEU A 459 11.03 -16.18 -10.82
CA LEU A 459 11.66 -16.97 -11.88
C LEU A 459 10.62 -17.78 -12.64
N ALA A 460 9.75 -18.48 -11.89
CA ALA A 460 8.68 -19.28 -12.48
C ALA A 460 7.42 -19.28 -11.62
N THR A 461 6.26 -19.41 -12.27
CA THR A 461 4.94 -19.52 -11.64
C THR A 461 4.07 -20.55 -12.38
N GLY A 462 3.10 -21.14 -11.68
CA GLY A 462 2.17 -22.10 -12.29
C GLY A 462 2.81 -23.45 -12.59
N LEU A 463 3.83 -23.83 -11.82
CA LEU A 463 4.44 -25.15 -11.89
C LEU A 463 3.48 -26.21 -11.34
N SER A 464 3.58 -27.44 -11.83
CA SER A 464 2.84 -28.58 -11.28
C SER A 464 3.24 -28.82 -9.83
N PRO A 465 2.34 -29.28 -8.94
CA PRO A 465 2.75 -29.70 -7.60
C PRO A 465 3.83 -30.81 -7.67
N GLY A 466 4.93 -30.64 -6.94
CA GLY A 466 6.03 -31.61 -6.88
C GLY A 466 7.41 -30.95 -6.76
N PRO A 467 8.48 -31.77 -6.80
CA PRO A 467 9.86 -31.29 -6.76
C PRO A 467 10.30 -30.72 -8.11
N HIS A 468 11.05 -29.63 -8.06
CA HIS A 468 11.57 -28.86 -9.18
C HIS A 468 13.03 -28.48 -8.94
N ALA A 469 13.75 -28.18 -10.03
CA ALA A 469 15.14 -27.74 -9.98
C ALA A 469 15.35 -26.42 -10.73
N VAL A 470 15.85 -25.41 -10.03
CA VAL A 470 16.37 -24.18 -10.65
C VAL A 470 17.84 -24.38 -10.95
N ARG A 471 18.29 -23.98 -12.14
CA ARG A 471 19.72 -23.80 -12.44
C ARG A 471 20.01 -22.37 -12.85
N LEU A 472 21.07 -21.83 -12.27
CA LEU A 472 21.59 -20.50 -12.55
C LEU A 472 22.94 -20.58 -13.23
N MET A 473 23.17 -19.70 -14.19
CA MET A 473 24.49 -19.41 -14.73
C MET A 473 24.71 -17.90 -14.68
N ALA A 474 25.76 -17.47 -13.97
CA ALA A 474 26.04 -16.04 -13.83
C ALA A 474 26.92 -15.51 -14.97
N GLU A 475 26.60 -14.30 -15.44
CA GLU A 475 27.45 -13.50 -16.31
C GLU A 475 27.78 -12.18 -15.60
N ARG A 476 29.04 -12.03 -15.18
CA ARG A 476 29.56 -10.88 -14.41
C ARG A 476 28.87 -10.71 -13.04
N GLY A 477 29.21 -9.64 -12.33
CA GLY A 477 28.65 -9.30 -11.01
C GLY A 477 29.62 -9.54 -9.85
N GLN A 478 30.90 -9.71 -10.15
CA GLN A 478 31.94 -9.97 -9.16
C GLN A 478 32.01 -8.85 -8.11
N GLY A 479 32.08 -9.24 -6.84
CA GLY A 479 32.16 -8.32 -5.71
C GLY A 479 30.84 -7.63 -5.37
N GLN A 480 29.73 -7.99 -6.02
CA GLN A 480 28.43 -7.35 -5.80
C GLN A 480 27.50 -8.17 -4.90
N TRP A 481 27.86 -9.41 -4.56
CA TRP A 481 27.04 -10.32 -3.75
C TRP A 481 25.65 -10.47 -4.34
N VAL A 482 25.61 -10.81 -5.63
CA VAL A 482 24.44 -10.71 -6.51
C VAL A 482 23.23 -11.50 -6.03
N LEU A 483 23.41 -12.64 -5.36
CA LEU A 483 22.33 -13.47 -4.82
C LEU A 483 22.24 -13.29 -3.32
N VAL A 484 21.11 -12.79 -2.81
CA VAL A 484 20.86 -12.62 -1.37
C VAL A 484 20.28 -13.89 -0.77
N ASN A 485 19.15 -14.33 -1.32
CA ASN A 485 18.37 -15.49 -0.89
C ASN A 485 17.46 -15.95 -2.04
N TRP A 486 16.81 -17.08 -1.87
CA TRP A 486 15.83 -17.61 -2.82
C TRP A 486 14.56 -18.04 -2.09
N ARG A 487 13.43 -18.06 -2.79
CA ARG A 487 12.10 -18.17 -2.19
C ARG A 487 11.22 -19.08 -2.99
N VAL A 488 10.48 -19.92 -2.29
CA VAL A 488 9.52 -20.89 -2.83
C VAL A 488 8.14 -20.48 -2.35
N GLY A 489 7.18 -20.42 -3.26
CA GLY A 489 5.79 -20.11 -2.92
C GLY A 489 4.86 -21.28 -3.25
N ALA A 490 3.70 -21.27 -2.61
CA ALA A 490 2.61 -22.17 -2.91
C ALA A 490 1.56 -21.49 -3.80
N GLU A 491 0.61 -22.29 -4.30
CA GLU A 491 -0.51 -21.75 -5.08
C GLU A 491 -1.52 -21.05 -4.15
N PRO A 492 -2.09 -19.89 -4.54
CA PRO A 492 -3.15 -19.25 -3.79
C PRO A 492 -4.34 -20.18 -3.60
N VAL A 493 -5.02 -20.02 -2.47
CA VAL A 493 -6.25 -20.78 -2.17
C VAL A 493 -7.30 -20.51 -3.24
N ARG A 494 -7.69 -21.56 -3.97
CA ARG A 494 -8.75 -21.54 -4.98
C ARG A 494 -10.10 -21.93 -4.36
N ASP A 495 -10.63 -21.09 -3.50
CA ASP A 495 -11.92 -21.30 -2.84
C ASP A 495 -13.13 -20.70 -3.57
N GLY A 496 -12.92 -20.27 -4.82
CA GLY A 496 -13.93 -19.60 -5.62
C GLY A 496 -14.23 -18.18 -5.13
N PHE A 497 -13.42 -17.58 -4.26
CA PHE A 497 -13.58 -16.20 -3.79
C PHE A 497 -13.82 -15.23 -4.96
N ILE A 498 -13.01 -15.31 -6.02
CA ILE A 498 -13.15 -14.48 -7.23
C ILE A 498 -14.51 -14.72 -7.91
N TRP A 499 -14.96 -15.97 -8.02
CA TRP A 499 -16.24 -16.31 -8.64
C TRP A 499 -17.43 -15.85 -7.80
N TRP A 500 -17.41 -16.08 -6.49
CA TRP A 500 -18.43 -15.59 -5.57
C TRP A 500 -18.52 -14.07 -5.60
N MET A 501 -17.37 -13.37 -5.57
CA MET A 501 -17.34 -11.92 -5.74
C MET A 501 -17.90 -11.49 -7.09
N THR A 502 -17.56 -12.18 -8.16
CA THR A 502 -18.11 -11.89 -9.50
C THR A 502 -19.63 -12.04 -9.53
N TRP A 503 -20.18 -13.12 -8.97
CA TRP A 503 -21.62 -13.35 -8.87
C TRP A 503 -22.33 -12.34 -7.97
N LEU A 504 -21.75 -11.99 -6.82
CA LEU A 504 -22.31 -11.01 -5.90
C LEU A 504 -22.28 -9.60 -6.49
N ILE A 505 -21.22 -9.25 -7.24
CA ILE A 505 -21.15 -8.02 -8.03
C ILE A 505 -22.25 -8.04 -9.10
N ALA A 506 -22.43 -9.13 -9.85
CA ALA A 506 -23.47 -9.26 -10.86
C ALA A 506 -24.88 -9.16 -10.26
N ALA A 507 -25.14 -9.81 -9.12
CA ALA A 507 -26.40 -9.73 -8.38
C ALA A 507 -26.64 -8.31 -7.85
N GLY A 508 -25.61 -7.66 -7.32
CA GLY A 508 -25.63 -6.26 -6.93
C GLY A 508 -25.99 -5.34 -8.10
N LEU A 509 -25.38 -5.54 -9.27
CA LEU A 509 -25.69 -4.79 -10.50
C LEU A 509 -27.14 -5.01 -10.95
N ALA A 510 -27.66 -6.24 -10.87
CA ALA A 510 -29.05 -6.55 -11.19
C ALA A 510 -30.03 -5.87 -10.21
N LEU A 511 -29.74 -5.90 -8.91
CA LEU A 511 -30.52 -5.19 -7.89
C LEU A 511 -30.48 -3.67 -8.10
N VAL A 512 -29.31 -3.12 -8.47
CA VAL A 512 -29.19 -1.71 -8.88
C VAL A 512 -30.06 -1.43 -10.11
N ALA A 513 -30.11 -2.31 -11.11
CA ALA A 513 -30.98 -2.14 -12.27
C ALA A 513 -32.47 -2.15 -11.89
N LEU A 514 -32.90 -3.03 -10.97
CA LEU A 514 -34.27 -3.07 -10.44
C LEU A 514 -34.60 -1.84 -9.61
N LEU A 515 -33.66 -1.40 -8.76
CA LEU A 515 -33.74 -0.16 -8.00
C LEU A 515 -33.95 1.02 -8.97
N VAL A 516 -33.15 1.12 -10.04
CA VAL A 516 -33.29 2.14 -11.08
C VAL A 516 -34.64 2.04 -11.80
N ARG A 517 -35.10 0.84 -12.14
CA ARG A 517 -36.40 0.61 -12.80
C ARG A 517 -37.57 1.11 -11.96
N ASP A 518 -37.61 0.73 -10.69
CA ASP A 518 -38.71 1.09 -9.80
C ASP A 518 -38.56 2.51 -9.24
N ALA A 519 -37.33 3.04 -9.16
CA ALA A 519 -37.09 4.46 -8.95
C ALA A 519 -37.83 5.26 -10.02
N ARG A 520 -37.69 4.95 -11.30
CA ARG A 520 -38.39 5.67 -12.39
C ARG A 520 -39.93 5.72 -12.25
N ARG A 521 -40.53 4.85 -11.42
CA ARG A 521 -41.99 4.78 -11.19
C ARG A 521 -42.46 5.59 -9.98
N VAL A 522 -41.53 6.20 -9.25
CA VAL A 522 -41.85 7.15 -8.18
C VAL A 522 -42.09 8.53 -8.79
N GLU A 523 -43.11 9.24 -8.29
CA GLU A 523 -43.38 10.63 -8.64
C GLU A 523 -42.34 11.57 -8.01
N TRP A 524 -41.10 11.49 -8.49
CA TRP A 524 -39.99 12.33 -8.04
C TRP A 524 -40.26 13.82 -8.26
N SER A 525 -41.15 14.16 -9.20
CA SER A 525 -41.57 15.53 -9.49
C SER A 525 -42.10 16.25 -8.25
N ALA A 526 -42.92 15.60 -7.42
CA ALA A 526 -43.48 16.21 -6.21
C ALA A 526 -42.41 16.49 -5.15
N LEU A 527 -41.45 15.57 -4.97
CA LEU A 527 -40.34 15.73 -4.03
C LEU A 527 -39.32 16.76 -4.54
N ALA A 528 -39.03 16.73 -5.84
CA ALA A 528 -38.19 17.70 -6.53
C ALA A 528 -38.76 19.11 -6.45
N GLN A 529 -40.06 19.30 -6.67
CA GLN A 529 -40.73 20.60 -6.54
C GLN A 529 -40.63 21.13 -5.11
N ARG A 530 -40.80 20.27 -4.09
CA ARG A 530 -40.64 20.67 -2.68
C ARG A 530 -39.21 21.12 -2.38
N PHE A 531 -38.20 20.40 -2.85
CA PHE A 531 -36.80 20.79 -2.69
C PHE A 531 -36.46 22.07 -3.47
N LEU A 532 -36.90 22.19 -4.71
CA LEU A 532 -36.68 23.37 -5.55
C LEU A 532 -37.42 24.61 -5.03
N ALA A 533 -38.51 24.43 -4.28
CA ALA A 533 -39.22 25.50 -3.59
C ALA A 533 -38.50 26.01 -2.32
N TRP A 534 -37.49 25.28 -1.81
CA TRP A 534 -36.69 25.77 -0.69
C TRP A 534 -35.89 27.01 -1.10
N PRO A 535 -35.59 27.91 -0.13
CA PRO A 535 -34.65 29.00 -0.38
C PRO A 535 -33.33 28.49 -0.96
N GLU A 536 -32.75 29.23 -1.90
CA GLU A 536 -31.52 28.81 -2.59
C GLU A 536 -30.38 28.48 -1.62
N TRP A 537 -30.24 29.23 -0.53
CA TRP A 537 -29.23 28.98 0.49
C TRP A 537 -29.40 27.60 1.14
N ALA A 538 -30.63 27.15 1.38
CA ALA A 538 -30.90 25.84 1.96
C ALA A 538 -30.57 24.71 0.98
N GLN A 539 -30.84 24.91 -0.31
CA GLN A 539 -30.45 23.97 -1.36
C GLN A 539 -28.91 23.85 -1.45
N VAL A 540 -28.20 24.98 -1.42
CA VAL A 540 -26.72 25.02 -1.42
C VAL A 540 -26.16 24.32 -0.19
N THR A 541 -26.65 24.65 1.01
CA THR A 541 -26.21 24.03 2.27
C THR A 541 -26.44 22.52 2.27
N LEU A 542 -27.57 22.05 1.73
CA LEU A 542 -27.85 20.62 1.65
C LEU A 542 -26.85 19.93 0.71
N VAL A 543 -26.68 20.42 -0.52
CA VAL A 543 -25.74 19.82 -1.49
C VAL A 543 -24.29 19.84 -0.96
N ALA A 544 -23.86 20.95 -0.37
CA ALA A 544 -22.54 21.09 0.23
C ALA A 544 -22.37 20.16 1.45
N GLY A 545 -23.39 20.06 2.31
CA GLY A 545 -23.39 19.18 3.48
C GLY A 545 -23.31 17.70 3.12
N TRP A 546 -24.09 17.25 2.13
CA TRP A 546 -23.99 15.87 1.62
C TRP A 546 -22.66 15.59 0.93
N SER A 547 -22.09 16.57 0.22
CA SER A 547 -20.74 16.46 -0.36
C SER A 547 -19.67 16.35 0.72
N GLY A 548 -19.79 17.11 1.81
CA GLY A 548 -18.90 17.03 2.97
C GLY A 548 -19.06 15.72 3.74
N LEU A 549 -20.28 15.22 3.90
CA LEU A 549 -20.54 13.91 4.51
C LEU A 549 -19.96 12.78 3.67
N LEU A 550 -20.09 12.85 2.33
CA LEU A 550 -19.42 11.91 1.42
C LEU A 550 -17.90 11.98 1.60
N TRP A 551 -17.35 13.18 1.68
CA TRP A 551 -15.93 13.40 1.88
C TRP A 551 -15.42 12.76 3.19
N ILE A 552 -16.15 12.94 4.30
CA ILE A 552 -15.80 12.34 5.60
C ILE A 552 -15.96 10.82 5.57
N THR A 553 -17.11 10.32 5.12
CA THR A 553 -17.42 8.88 5.16
C THR A 553 -16.53 8.06 4.23
N ALA A 554 -16.29 8.54 3.01
CA ALA A 554 -15.34 7.93 2.11
C ALA A 554 -13.88 8.14 2.58
N GLY A 555 -13.60 9.23 3.31
CA GLY A 555 -12.34 9.49 4.03
C GLY A 555 -11.91 8.39 4.97
N VAL A 556 -12.86 7.87 5.73
CA VAL A 556 -12.62 6.88 6.78
C VAL A 556 -12.62 5.44 6.24
N SER A 557 -13.33 5.17 5.14
CA SER A 557 -13.54 3.79 4.65
C SER A 557 -12.86 3.44 3.33
N TRP A 558 -12.79 4.37 2.37
CA TRP A 558 -12.49 4.01 0.98
C TRP A 558 -10.98 3.94 0.72
N GLY A 559 -10.44 2.73 0.77
CA GLY A 559 -9.03 2.43 0.46
C GLY A 559 -8.20 1.94 1.64
N HIS A 560 -8.76 1.94 2.86
CA HIS A 560 -8.09 1.46 4.06
C HIS A 560 -8.65 0.12 4.58
N ASP A 561 -9.98 -0.01 4.64
CA ASP A 561 -10.62 -1.23 5.16
C ASP A 561 -11.97 -1.47 4.47
N TRP A 562 -12.01 -2.46 3.58
CA TRP A 562 -13.21 -2.87 2.85
C TRP A 562 -14.30 -3.46 3.77
N GLY A 563 -13.95 -3.82 5.01
CA GLY A 563 -14.89 -4.25 6.05
C GLY A 563 -15.49 -3.10 6.88
N SER A 564 -15.08 -1.85 6.63
CA SER A 564 -15.52 -0.70 7.42
C SER A 564 -17.04 -0.45 7.30
N PRO A 565 -17.77 -0.30 8.41
CA PRO A 565 -19.20 0.08 8.40
C PRO A 565 -19.46 1.40 7.65
N TRP A 566 -18.47 2.29 7.57
CA TRP A 566 -18.57 3.57 6.86
C TRP A 566 -18.64 3.40 5.33
N LEU A 567 -18.14 2.30 4.78
CA LEU A 567 -18.32 1.95 3.36
C LEU A 567 -19.82 1.76 3.05
N VAL A 568 -20.55 1.10 3.94
CA VAL A 568 -22.00 0.90 3.81
C VAL A 568 -22.76 2.23 3.90
N VAL A 569 -22.27 3.18 4.73
CA VAL A 569 -22.86 4.53 4.85
C VAL A 569 -22.58 5.41 3.63
N SER A 570 -21.41 5.27 3.01
CA SER A 570 -21.01 6.10 1.85
C SER A 570 -21.86 5.85 0.58
N VAL A 571 -22.36 4.62 0.38
CA VAL A 571 -23.17 4.23 -0.77
C VAL A 571 -24.50 5.00 -0.84
N PRO A 572 -25.36 5.02 0.20
CA PRO A 572 -26.59 5.81 0.20
C PRO A 572 -26.30 7.32 0.15
N VAL A 573 -25.20 7.79 0.75
CA VAL A 573 -24.75 9.19 0.65
C VAL A 573 -24.46 9.56 -0.81
N LEU A 574 -23.77 8.69 -1.55
CA LEU A 574 -23.46 8.88 -2.97
C LEU A 574 -24.74 8.90 -3.82
N LEU A 575 -25.68 7.97 -3.59
CA LEU A 575 -26.97 7.94 -4.29
C LEU A 575 -27.80 9.21 -4.01
N ALA A 576 -27.87 9.64 -2.75
CA ALA A 576 -28.55 10.88 -2.37
C ALA A 576 -27.91 12.08 -3.07
N LEU A 577 -26.57 12.13 -3.15
CA LEU A 577 -25.85 13.19 -3.83
C LEU A 577 -26.15 13.20 -5.34
N VAL A 578 -26.16 12.05 -6.03
CA VAL A 578 -26.56 11.99 -7.45
C VAL A 578 -27.96 12.56 -7.68
N CYS A 579 -28.93 12.22 -6.81
CA CYS A 579 -30.29 12.76 -6.89
C CYS A 579 -30.32 14.29 -6.67
N LEU A 580 -29.56 14.80 -5.70
CA LEU A 580 -29.45 16.24 -5.46
C LEU A 580 -28.79 16.98 -6.63
N LEU A 581 -27.72 16.41 -7.20
CA LEU A 581 -27.02 16.96 -8.35
C LEU A 581 -27.86 16.86 -9.64
N ALA A 582 -28.74 15.87 -9.75
CA ALA A 582 -29.72 15.79 -10.84
C ALA A 582 -30.69 16.99 -10.82
N LEU A 583 -31.09 17.45 -9.63
CA LEU A 583 -31.96 18.62 -9.47
C LEU A 583 -31.21 19.94 -9.60
N ARG A 584 -29.96 20.00 -9.16
CA ARG A 584 -29.12 21.20 -9.14
C ARG A 584 -27.74 20.94 -9.73
N LEU A 585 -27.72 20.58 -11.01
CA LEU A 585 -26.48 20.26 -11.74
C LEU A 585 -25.50 21.45 -11.75
N ASP A 586 -26.03 22.67 -11.73
CA ASP A 586 -25.25 23.90 -11.60
C ASP A 586 -24.41 23.93 -10.30
N LEU A 587 -24.95 23.42 -9.19
CA LEU A 587 -24.22 23.33 -7.92
C LEU A 587 -23.16 22.23 -7.95
N GLY A 588 -23.46 21.09 -8.58
CA GLY A 588 -22.48 20.01 -8.76
C GLY A 588 -21.28 20.46 -9.59
N LEU A 589 -21.54 21.11 -10.72
CA LEU A 589 -20.49 21.64 -11.58
C LEU A 589 -19.68 22.74 -10.87
N ALA A 590 -20.32 23.59 -10.06
CA ALA A 590 -19.63 24.58 -9.23
C ALA A 590 -18.77 23.94 -8.12
N LEU A 591 -19.24 22.82 -7.52
CA LEU A 591 -18.47 22.05 -6.54
C LEU A 591 -17.23 21.39 -7.16
N VAL A 592 -17.32 20.92 -8.41
CA VAL A 592 -16.14 20.45 -9.16
C VAL A 592 -15.08 21.56 -9.26
N ALA A 593 -15.50 22.78 -9.64
CA ALA A 593 -14.58 23.93 -9.72
C ALA A 593 -14.01 24.35 -8.34
N PHE A 594 -14.81 24.24 -7.28
CA PHE A 594 -14.40 24.51 -5.91
C PHE A 594 -13.38 23.50 -5.38
N THR A 595 -13.58 22.22 -5.67
CA THR A 595 -12.75 21.12 -5.17
C THR A 595 -11.51 20.84 -6.01
N ALA A 596 -11.42 21.40 -7.22
CA ALA A 596 -10.28 21.24 -8.12
C ALA A 596 -8.89 21.37 -7.46
N PRO A 597 -8.57 22.45 -6.70
CA PRO A 597 -7.23 22.61 -6.11
C PRO A 597 -6.94 21.64 -4.94
N PHE A 598 -7.96 20.92 -4.46
CA PHE A 598 -7.86 19.98 -3.36
C PHE A 598 -7.76 18.52 -3.82
N TYR A 599 -7.40 18.27 -5.09
CA TYR A 599 -7.29 16.91 -5.63
C TYR A 599 -6.29 16.01 -4.89
N LEU A 600 -5.28 16.60 -4.24
CA LEU A 600 -4.30 15.90 -3.40
C LEU A 600 -4.83 15.57 -1.99
N ARG A 601 -6.05 16.00 -1.66
CA ARG A 601 -6.62 15.90 -0.32
C ARG A 601 -7.98 15.19 -0.31
N PRO A 602 -8.16 14.27 0.63
CA PRO A 602 -7.17 13.73 1.56
C PRO A 602 -6.30 12.73 0.82
N GLY A 603 -4.99 12.82 1.03
CA GLY A 603 -3.97 12.10 0.27
C GLY A 603 -3.96 10.59 0.49
N ASP A 604 -5.03 9.99 1.00
CA ASP A 604 -5.21 8.55 1.19
C ASP A 604 -6.58 8.06 0.70
N MET A 605 -7.56 8.95 0.49
CA MET A 605 -8.85 8.56 -0.08
C MET A 605 -8.63 8.07 -1.49
N PHE A 606 -8.97 6.80 -1.73
CA PHE A 606 -8.90 6.25 -3.07
C PHE A 606 -7.49 6.41 -3.68
N TYR A 607 -6.40 6.35 -2.87
CA TYR A 607 -5.03 6.68 -3.32
C TYR A 607 -4.49 5.79 -4.45
N ARG A 608 -5.29 4.86 -4.96
CA ARG A 608 -5.03 4.14 -6.21
C ARG A 608 -6.05 4.39 -7.34
N ALA A 609 -7.17 5.10 -7.15
CA ALA A 609 -8.20 5.23 -8.21
C ALA A 609 -8.93 6.58 -8.47
N LEU A 610 -9.33 7.47 -7.53
CA LEU A 610 -10.15 8.68 -7.85
C LEU A 610 -10.07 9.79 -6.78
N SER A 611 -9.76 11.02 -7.18
CA SER A 611 -9.82 12.23 -6.35
C SER A 611 -11.25 12.79 -6.22
N MET A 612 -11.49 13.66 -5.23
CA MET A 612 -12.81 14.29 -5.03
C MET A 612 -13.36 15.03 -6.26
N PRO A 613 -12.59 15.88 -6.98
CA PRO A 613 -13.09 16.51 -8.21
C PRO A 613 -13.40 15.48 -9.31
N GLU A 614 -12.62 14.41 -9.46
CA GLU A 614 -12.92 13.33 -10.43
C GLU A 614 -14.23 12.62 -10.08
N LEU A 615 -14.42 12.28 -8.80
CA LEU A 615 -15.66 11.67 -8.32
C LEU A 615 -16.85 12.60 -8.61
N LEU A 616 -16.76 13.88 -8.27
CA LEU A 616 -17.84 14.85 -8.53
C LEU A 616 -18.14 15.02 -10.02
N VAL A 617 -17.14 14.95 -10.91
CA VAL A 617 -17.35 14.93 -12.37
C VAL A 617 -18.17 13.70 -12.79
N ILE A 618 -17.85 12.52 -12.26
CA ILE A 618 -18.62 11.29 -12.51
C ILE A 618 -20.05 11.44 -12.02
N LEU A 619 -20.24 11.90 -10.77
CA LEU A 619 -21.58 12.07 -10.19
C LEU A 619 -22.42 13.09 -10.97
N CYS A 620 -21.81 14.19 -11.43
CA CYS A 620 -22.46 15.15 -12.33
C CYS A 620 -22.83 14.52 -13.68
N GLY A 621 -21.97 13.65 -14.23
CA GLY A 621 -22.26 12.92 -15.46
C GLY A 621 -23.44 11.96 -15.31
N LEU A 622 -23.47 11.20 -14.22
CA LEU A 622 -24.60 10.31 -13.90
C LEU A 622 -25.90 11.11 -13.67
N ALA A 623 -25.81 12.22 -12.95
CA ALA A 623 -26.94 13.14 -12.72
C ALA A 623 -27.48 13.74 -14.04
N TYR A 624 -26.59 14.11 -14.96
CA TYR A 624 -26.97 14.60 -16.28
C TYR A 624 -27.68 13.52 -17.10
N LEU A 625 -27.11 12.31 -17.19
CA LEU A 625 -27.69 11.17 -17.92
C LEU A 625 -29.05 10.75 -17.34
N HIS A 626 -29.27 10.95 -16.04
CA HIS A 626 -30.54 10.63 -15.39
C HIS A 626 -31.66 11.60 -15.78
N THR A 627 -31.35 12.89 -15.93
CA THR A 627 -32.36 13.95 -16.06
C THR A 627 -32.57 14.45 -17.48
N ARG A 628 -31.62 14.23 -18.39
CA ARG A 628 -31.65 14.78 -19.74
C ARG A 628 -31.35 13.71 -20.78
N LYS A 629 -32.13 13.68 -21.86
CA LYS A 629 -31.71 12.97 -23.09
C LYS A 629 -30.44 13.64 -23.61
N LEU A 630 -29.47 12.85 -24.07
CA LEU A 630 -28.26 13.36 -24.72
C LEU A 630 -28.66 14.35 -25.82
N ALA A 631 -28.49 15.64 -25.56
CA ALA A 631 -28.84 16.67 -26.51
C ALA A 631 -27.82 16.65 -27.65
N CYS A 632 -28.28 16.83 -28.90
CA CYS A 632 -27.36 17.08 -30.00
C CYS A 632 -26.57 18.36 -29.71
N LEU A 633 -25.25 18.20 -29.62
CA LEU A 633 -24.31 19.27 -29.36
C LEU A 633 -24.03 19.97 -30.68
N HIS A 634 -24.31 21.27 -30.77
CA HIS A 634 -23.84 22.04 -31.92
C HIS A 634 -22.32 22.17 -31.80
N THR A 635 -21.60 21.47 -32.67
CA THR A 635 -20.14 21.41 -32.63
C THR A 635 -19.55 22.74 -33.08
N SER A 636 -18.61 23.23 -32.30
CA SER A 636 -17.80 24.42 -32.56
C SER A 636 -16.37 24.04 -32.96
N PRO A 637 -15.59 24.96 -33.55
CA PRO A 637 -14.16 24.72 -33.80
C PRO A 637 -13.37 24.37 -32.54
N LEU A 638 -13.78 24.87 -31.36
CA LEU A 638 -13.14 24.54 -30.09
C LEU A 638 -13.42 23.10 -29.65
N ASP A 639 -14.61 22.57 -29.94
CA ASP A 639 -14.94 21.17 -29.64
C ASP A 639 -14.05 20.23 -30.44
N TRP A 640 -13.87 20.51 -31.74
CA TRP A 640 -12.95 19.77 -32.59
C TRP A 640 -11.50 19.89 -32.13
N ALA A 641 -11.09 21.07 -31.64
CA ALA A 641 -9.76 21.26 -31.07
C ALA A 641 -9.55 20.42 -29.80
N VAL A 642 -10.54 20.37 -28.91
CA VAL A 642 -10.52 19.52 -27.70
C VAL A 642 -10.46 18.04 -28.09
N LEU A 643 -11.27 17.59 -29.04
CA LEU A 643 -11.25 16.21 -29.52
C LEU A 643 -9.89 15.85 -30.15
N LEU A 644 -9.28 16.77 -30.90
CA LEU A 644 -7.95 16.58 -31.46
C LEU A 644 -6.88 16.43 -30.36
N LEU A 645 -6.97 17.24 -29.30
CA LEU A 645 -6.07 17.13 -28.15
C LEU A 645 -6.21 15.77 -27.44
N LEU A 646 -7.44 15.29 -27.26
CA LEU A 646 -7.71 13.96 -26.70
C LEU A 646 -7.19 12.83 -27.59
N ALA A 647 -7.41 12.93 -28.90
CA ALA A 647 -6.92 11.95 -29.87
C ALA A 647 -5.38 11.90 -29.87
N ALA A 648 -4.72 13.07 -29.81
CA ALA A 648 -3.27 13.16 -29.71
C ALA A 648 -2.73 12.52 -28.43
N ALA A 649 -3.35 12.83 -27.28
CA ALA A 649 -2.98 12.24 -26.00
C ALA A 649 -3.17 10.71 -26.01
N GLY A 650 -4.32 10.24 -26.51
CA GLY A 650 -4.63 8.81 -26.61
C GLY A 650 -3.65 8.07 -27.51
N ALA A 651 -3.35 8.61 -28.69
CA ALA A 651 -2.36 8.03 -29.61
C ALA A 651 -0.96 7.97 -28.97
N ALA A 652 -0.52 9.03 -28.30
CA ALA A 652 0.75 9.06 -27.59
C ALA A 652 0.79 8.08 -26.40
N GLY A 653 -0.33 7.90 -25.67
CA GLY A 653 -0.45 6.89 -24.63
C GLY A 653 -0.36 5.45 -25.15
N VAL A 654 -0.96 5.18 -26.33
CA VAL A 654 -0.81 3.89 -27.03
C VAL A 654 0.63 3.68 -27.51
N ALA A 655 1.41 4.74 -27.74
CA ALA A 655 2.83 4.65 -28.06
C ALA A 655 3.78 4.64 -26.83
N ALA A 656 3.28 4.96 -25.63
CA ALA A 656 4.08 5.13 -24.41
C ALA A 656 4.79 3.83 -23.97
N ALA A 657 5.99 3.93 -23.41
CA ALA A 657 6.73 2.78 -22.89
C ALA A 657 6.12 2.23 -21.59
N ASP A 658 5.71 3.12 -20.69
CA ASP A 658 5.02 2.79 -19.45
C ASP A 658 3.52 3.04 -19.59
N LYS A 659 2.76 1.96 -19.79
CA LYS A 659 1.30 2.01 -20.01
C LYS A 659 0.52 2.42 -18.77
N ILE A 660 1.01 2.06 -17.59
CA ILE A 660 0.33 2.38 -16.32
C ILE A 660 0.45 3.87 -16.06
N ALA A 661 1.66 4.43 -16.20
CA ALA A 661 1.88 5.86 -16.09
C ALA A 661 1.06 6.65 -17.13
N ALA A 662 1.00 6.16 -18.38
CA ALA A 662 0.20 6.77 -19.43
C ALA A 662 -1.30 6.75 -19.13
N LEU A 663 -1.84 5.61 -18.67
CA LEU A 663 -3.26 5.49 -18.31
C LEU A 663 -3.62 6.43 -17.16
N PHE A 664 -2.75 6.54 -16.15
CA PHE A 664 -2.96 7.43 -15.01
C PHE A 664 -3.08 8.89 -15.45
N GLU A 665 -2.12 9.40 -16.24
CA GLU A 665 -2.15 10.79 -16.71
C GLU A 665 -3.25 11.04 -17.75
N LEU A 666 -3.52 10.08 -18.64
CA LEU A 666 -4.66 10.14 -19.56
C LEU A 666 -5.98 10.31 -18.81
N ARG A 667 -6.16 9.58 -17.71
CA ARG A 667 -7.34 9.68 -16.87
C ARG A 667 -7.45 11.05 -16.19
N THR A 668 -6.40 11.46 -15.49
CA THR A 668 -6.44 12.61 -14.56
C THR A 668 -6.31 13.97 -15.24
N VAL A 669 -5.55 14.06 -16.34
CA VAL A 669 -5.24 15.32 -17.03
C VAL A 669 -6.08 15.53 -18.29
N PHE A 670 -6.55 14.45 -18.94
CA PHE A 670 -7.28 14.55 -20.21
C PHE A 670 -8.73 14.11 -20.08
N LEU A 671 -8.99 12.87 -19.68
CA LEU A 671 -10.33 12.27 -19.75
C LEU A 671 -11.34 12.95 -18.82
N PHE A 672 -11.04 13.05 -17.51
CA PHE A 672 -11.96 13.69 -16.57
C PHE A 672 -12.13 15.20 -16.79
N PRO A 673 -11.04 15.97 -17.02
CA PRO A 673 -11.18 17.37 -17.43
C PRO A 673 -11.99 17.58 -18.70
N ALA A 674 -11.83 16.73 -19.73
CA ALA A 674 -12.63 16.82 -20.95
C ALA A 674 -14.09 16.36 -20.75
N LEU A 675 -14.34 15.38 -19.88
CA LEU A 675 -15.69 15.02 -19.48
C LEU A 675 -16.37 16.21 -18.78
N TYR A 676 -15.64 16.93 -17.92
CA TYR A 676 -16.14 18.15 -17.30
C TYR A 676 -16.44 19.24 -18.34
N TYR A 677 -15.57 19.45 -19.33
CA TYR A 677 -15.84 20.33 -20.48
C TYR A 677 -17.12 19.93 -21.22
N ALA A 678 -17.28 18.64 -21.53
CA ALA A 678 -18.46 18.13 -22.23
C ALA A 678 -19.74 18.37 -21.41
N LEU A 679 -19.71 18.13 -20.10
CA LEU A 679 -20.85 18.39 -19.20
C LEU A 679 -21.22 19.88 -19.18
N LEU A 680 -20.24 20.78 -19.10
CA LEU A 680 -20.49 22.22 -19.14
C LEU A 680 -21.14 22.67 -20.47
N ARG A 681 -20.71 22.09 -21.60
CA ARG A 681 -21.30 22.33 -22.92
C ARG A 681 -22.72 21.76 -23.05
N LEU A 682 -22.93 20.55 -22.57
CA LEU A 682 -24.20 19.83 -22.62
C LEU A 682 -25.26 20.37 -21.65
N ALA A 683 -24.83 20.94 -20.51
CA ALA A 683 -25.73 21.47 -19.49
C ALA A 683 -26.46 22.75 -19.92
N ARG A 684 -25.97 23.46 -20.96
CA ARG A 684 -26.52 24.73 -21.46
C ARG A 684 -26.81 25.71 -20.32
N LEU A 685 -25.76 26.05 -19.56
CA LEU A 685 -25.87 26.87 -18.37
C LEU A 685 -26.43 28.26 -18.68
N ASP A 686 -27.43 28.70 -17.92
CA ASP A 686 -27.89 30.09 -17.93
C ASP A 686 -26.83 31.00 -17.29
N ASP A 687 -26.98 32.32 -17.44
CA ASP A 687 -26.00 33.28 -16.92
C ASP A 687 -25.83 33.16 -15.39
N ARG A 688 -26.90 32.79 -14.67
CA ARG A 688 -26.85 32.58 -13.22
C ARG A 688 -26.02 31.34 -12.85
N ALA A 689 -26.23 30.20 -13.50
CA ALA A 689 -25.45 28.99 -13.26
C ALA A 689 -23.99 29.15 -13.69
N ARG A 690 -23.74 29.82 -14.82
CA ARG A 690 -22.39 30.19 -15.27
C ARG A 690 -21.66 31.01 -14.21
N ARG A 691 -22.33 32.01 -13.66
CA ARG A 691 -21.81 32.84 -12.58
C ARG A 691 -21.55 32.06 -11.28
N ARG A 692 -22.39 31.08 -10.92
CA ARG A 692 -22.15 30.17 -9.77
C ARG A 692 -20.93 29.28 -9.97
N LEU A 693 -20.71 28.77 -11.19
CA LEU A 693 -19.51 28.00 -11.53
C LEU A 693 -18.24 28.80 -11.25
N VAL A 694 -18.24 30.05 -11.70
CA VAL A 694 -17.15 31.01 -11.49
C VAL A 694 -16.96 31.30 -9.99
N ASP A 695 -18.04 31.38 -9.21
CA ASP A 695 -17.94 31.52 -7.75
C ASP A 695 -17.30 30.29 -7.10
N GLY A 696 -17.62 29.08 -7.56
CA GLY A 696 -16.97 27.85 -7.11
C GLY A 696 -15.46 27.91 -7.31
N PHE A 697 -15.02 28.30 -8.51
CA PHE A 697 -13.60 28.48 -8.82
C PHE A 697 -12.92 29.53 -7.90
N VAL A 698 -13.58 30.67 -7.68
CA VAL A 698 -13.09 31.74 -6.79
C VAL A 698 -13.03 31.27 -5.33
N LEU A 699 -14.05 30.56 -4.84
CA LEU A 699 -14.08 30.00 -3.48
C LEU A 699 -12.96 28.99 -3.27
N GLY A 700 -12.66 28.14 -4.26
CA GLY A 700 -11.52 27.22 -4.21
C GLY A 700 -10.20 27.99 -4.09
N ALA A 701 -10.04 29.08 -4.85
CA ALA A 701 -8.87 29.95 -4.77
C ALA A 701 -8.72 30.67 -3.43
N VAL A 702 -9.83 31.16 -2.86
CA VAL A 702 -9.85 31.74 -1.51
C VAL A 702 -9.46 30.69 -0.48
N GLY A 703 -9.94 29.45 -0.61
CA GLY A 703 -9.52 28.33 0.25
C GLY A 703 -8.01 28.08 0.19
N VAL A 704 -7.45 27.98 -1.03
CA VAL A 704 -5.99 27.87 -1.24
C VAL A 704 -5.23 29.04 -0.60
N ALA A 705 -5.70 30.26 -0.79
CA ALA A 705 -5.06 31.45 -0.25
C ALA A 705 -5.11 31.49 1.29
N LEU A 706 -6.27 31.24 1.90
CA LEU A 706 -6.44 31.25 3.36
C LEU A 706 -5.65 30.14 4.05
N ILE A 707 -5.68 28.91 3.51
CA ILE A 707 -4.87 27.80 4.02
C ILE A 707 -3.39 28.16 3.96
N GLY A 708 -2.92 28.69 2.83
CA GLY A 708 -1.52 29.09 2.65
C GLY A 708 -1.10 30.21 3.59
N LEU A 709 -1.95 31.23 3.79
CA LEU A 709 -1.66 32.35 4.69
C LEU A 709 -1.62 31.90 6.15
N ALA A 710 -2.54 31.03 6.57
CA ALA A 710 -2.52 30.45 7.91
C ALA A 710 -1.27 29.60 8.13
N GLN A 711 -0.90 28.75 7.16
CA GLN A 711 0.32 27.95 7.19
C GLN A 711 1.58 28.82 7.28
N TYR A 712 1.66 29.86 6.46
CA TYR A 712 2.76 30.82 6.45
C TYR A 712 2.89 31.54 7.80
N ALA A 713 1.78 32.01 8.38
CA ALA A 713 1.77 32.66 9.69
C ALA A 713 2.20 31.73 10.84
N LEU A 714 1.91 30.43 10.71
CA LEU A 714 2.28 29.41 11.69
C LEU A 714 3.69 28.81 11.47
N GLY A 715 4.41 29.23 10.42
CA GLY A 715 5.69 28.64 10.04
C GLY A 715 5.61 27.16 9.64
N ARG A 716 4.43 26.68 9.23
CA ARG A 716 4.18 25.28 8.85
C ARG A 716 4.03 25.17 7.34
N ASN A 717 4.54 24.08 6.75
CA ASN A 717 4.37 23.78 5.32
C ASN A 717 4.80 24.96 4.41
N VAL A 718 5.98 25.50 4.69
CA VAL A 718 6.64 26.56 3.93
C VAL A 718 7.95 26.04 3.33
N VAL A 719 8.39 26.63 2.21
CA VAL A 719 9.65 26.28 1.56
C VAL A 719 10.64 27.44 1.69
N ILE A 720 11.88 27.15 2.11
CA ILE A 720 12.97 28.13 2.15
C ILE A 720 13.68 28.13 0.79
N ALA A 721 13.86 29.31 0.20
CA ALA A 721 14.52 29.51 -1.09
C ALA A 721 15.84 30.30 -0.95
N GLU A 722 16.42 30.74 -2.07
CA GLU A 722 17.70 31.46 -2.11
C GLU A 722 17.68 32.69 -1.19
N GLY A 723 18.66 32.77 -0.29
CA GLY A 723 18.77 33.85 0.70
C GLY A 723 17.80 33.72 1.88
N GLU A 724 17.49 32.49 2.32
CA GLU A 724 16.61 32.18 3.46
C GLU A 724 15.16 32.69 3.33
N LEU A 725 14.74 32.99 2.09
CA LEU A 725 13.41 33.53 1.82
C LEU A 725 12.33 32.45 2.00
N VAL A 726 11.41 32.67 2.93
CA VAL A 726 10.27 31.78 3.18
C VAL A 726 9.18 31.97 2.13
N ARG A 727 8.65 30.85 1.58
CA ARG A 727 7.64 30.84 0.51
C ARG A 727 6.39 30.06 0.90
N LEU A 728 5.24 30.63 0.57
CA LEU A 728 3.91 30.04 0.80
C LEU A 728 3.61 28.93 -0.23
N GLN A 729 3.33 27.72 0.27
CA GLN A 729 3.08 26.52 -0.53
C GLN A 729 1.62 26.04 -0.52
N SER A 730 0.85 26.31 0.55
CA SER A 730 -0.57 25.91 0.68
C SER A 730 -0.79 24.40 0.46
N VAL A 731 -1.81 23.99 -0.30
CA VAL A 731 -2.19 22.60 -0.54
C VAL A 731 -1.35 21.87 -1.59
N TYR A 732 -0.35 22.54 -2.18
CA TYR A 732 0.53 21.99 -3.22
C TYR A 732 1.84 21.45 -2.63
N TYR A 733 2.67 20.81 -3.47
CA TYR A 733 4.04 20.42 -3.15
C TYR A 733 5.09 21.50 -3.47
N SER A 734 4.68 22.58 -4.14
CA SER A 734 5.56 23.67 -4.54
C SER A 734 4.83 25.02 -4.48
N PRO A 735 5.49 26.10 -4.01
CA PRO A 735 4.93 27.46 -4.08
C PRO A 735 4.61 27.91 -5.51
N ASN A 736 5.27 27.32 -6.53
CA ASN A 736 4.92 27.62 -7.92
C ASN A 736 3.50 27.11 -8.27
N GLY A 737 3.05 26.00 -7.68
CA GLY A 737 1.68 25.49 -7.83
C GLY A 737 0.63 26.49 -7.36
N VAL A 738 0.88 27.17 -6.24
CA VAL A 738 0.05 28.30 -5.77
C VAL A 738 0.02 29.42 -6.81
N GLY A 739 1.19 29.81 -7.32
CA GLY A 739 1.32 30.85 -8.33
C GLY A 739 0.58 30.53 -9.63
N LEU A 740 0.60 29.26 -10.03
CA LEU A 740 -0.12 28.75 -11.18
C LEU A 740 -1.62 28.88 -10.96
N TYR A 741 -2.15 28.29 -9.90
CA TYR A 741 -3.59 28.26 -9.66
C TYR A 741 -4.17 29.66 -9.38
N LEU A 742 -3.60 30.40 -8.41
CA LEU A 742 -4.09 31.74 -8.04
C LEU A 742 -3.88 32.77 -9.16
N GLY A 743 -2.80 32.63 -9.96
CA GLY A 743 -2.54 33.51 -11.10
C GLY A 743 -3.60 33.44 -12.21
N ARG A 744 -4.38 32.35 -12.28
CA ARG A 744 -5.54 32.21 -13.19
C ARG A 744 -6.81 32.86 -12.64
N VAL A 745 -6.97 32.88 -11.32
CA VAL A 745 -8.15 33.43 -10.65
C VAL A 745 -8.04 34.95 -10.51
N TRP A 746 -6.82 35.44 -10.31
CA TRP A 746 -6.56 36.87 -10.07
C TRP A 746 -7.09 37.81 -11.17
N PRO A 747 -6.87 37.54 -12.48
CA PRO A 747 -7.42 38.34 -13.57
C PRO A 747 -8.96 38.43 -13.55
N LEU A 748 -9.62 37.33 -13.17
CA LEU A 748 -11.07 37.25 -13.05
C LEU A 748 -11.61 38.10 -11.89
N LEU A 749 -10.98 38.03 -10.72
CA LEU A 749 -11.32 38.86 -9.57
C LEU A 749 -11.19 40.34 -9.93
N LEU A 750 -10.07 40.72 -10.53
CA LEU A 750 -9.79 42.09 -10.92
C LEU A 750 -10.80 42.62 -11.95
N ALA A 751 -11.12 41.83 -12.98
CA ALA A 751 -12.06 42.23 -14.02
C ALA A 751 -13.45 42.57 -13.48
N VAL A 752 -13.98 41.71 -12.59
CA VAL A 752 -15.33 41.90 -12.01
C VAL A 752 -15.38 43.09 -11.05
N VAL A 753 -14.31 43.34 -10.30
CA VAL A 753 -14.22 44.44 -9.34
C VAL A 753 -14.09 45.79 -10.06
N ILE A 754 -13.26 45.88 -11.10
CA ILE A 754 -12.90 47.16 -11.74
C ILE A 754 -13.84 47.53 -12.90
N LEU A 755 -14.27 46.58 -13.72
CA LEU A 755 -15.02 46.90 -14.94
C LEU A 755 -16.51 47.13 -14.64
N PRO A 756 -17.14 48.17 -15.22
CA PRO A 756 -18.57 48.43 -15.09
C PRO A 756 -19.39 47.22 -15.60
N SER A 757 -20.39 46.79 -14.83
CA SER A 757 -21.34 45.78 -15.29
C SER A 757 -22.26 46.41 -16.33
N SER A 758 -22.54 45.69 -17.42
CA SER A 758 -23.44 46.13 -18.50
C SER A 758 -24.88 46.41 -18.02
N ALA A 759 -25.24 46.04 -16.79
CA ALA A 759 -26.52 46.36 -16.16
C ALA A 759 -26.60 47.79 -15.58
N ALA A 760 -25.54 48.61 -15.70
CA ALA A 760 -25.47 49.95 -15.11
C ALA A 760 -26.19 51.06 -15.90
N CYS A 761 -26.97 50.72 -16.94
CA CYS A 761 -27.75 51.70 -17.72
C CYS A 761 -29.23 51.81 -17.27
N SER A 762 -29.61 51.23 -16.13
CA SER A 762 -30.90 51.51 -15.49
C SER A 762 -30.67 52.20 -14.14
N THR A 763 -31.48 53.22 -13.88
CA THR A 763 -31.39 54.24 -12.81
C THR A 763 -31.57 53.72 -11.37
N VAL A 764 -31.36 52.43 -11.12
CA VAL A 764 -31.36 51.85 -9.76
C VAL A 764 -30.08 51.02 -9.59
N ALA A 765 -29.05 51.64 -9.03
CA ALA A 765 -27.79 50.98 -8.67
C ALA A 765 -28.01 49.95 -7.55
N ARG A 766 -28.51 48.75 -7.89
CA ARG A 766 -28.43 47.60 -6.98
C ARG A 766 -26.94 47.25 -6.80
N ARG A 767 -26.45 47.37 -5.56
CA ARG A 767 -25.11 46.92 -5.14
C ARG A 767 -24.95 45.43 -5.49
N ASP A 768 -24.17 45.11 -6.51
CA ASP A 768 -23.89 43.72 -6.90
C ASP A 768 -23.08 43.04 -5.79
N ARG A 769 -23.72 42.11 -5.05
CA ARG A 769 -23.09 41.37 -3.94
C ARG A 769 -21.80 40.65 -4.36
N ARG A 770 -21.68 40.27 -5.65
CA ARG A 770 -20.47 39.60 -6.18
C ARG A 770 -19.27 40.52 -6.23
N ARG A 771 -19.47 41.81 -6.54
CA ARG A 771 -18.39 42.80 -6.52
C ARG A 771 -17.82 42.98 -5.13
N VAL A 772 -18.68 42.96 -4.10
CA VAL A 772 -18.24 43.01 -2.71
C VAL A 772 -17.46 41.74 -2.36
N PHE A 773 -18.01 40.57 -2.67
CA PHE A 773 -17.35 39.29 -2.40
C PHE A 773 -15.98 39.17 -3.11
N TYR A 774 -15.91 39.52 -4.40
CA TYR A 774 -14.66 39.45 -5.17
C TYR A 774 -13.67 40.54 -4.73
N GLY A 775 -14.19 41.70 -4.30
CA GLY A 775 -13.39 42.76 -3.69
C GLY A 775 -12.76 42.34 -2.36
N LEU A 776 -13.44 41.51 -1.56
CA LEU A 776 -12.88 40.91 -0.34
C LEU A 776 -11.89 39.76 -0.64
N ALA A 777 -12.16 38.96 -1.68
CA ALA A 777 -11.29 37.87 -2.10
C ALA A 777 -9.97 38.36 -2.73
N LEU A 778 -10.01 39.46 -3.49
CA LEU A 778 -8.87 40.01 -4.22
C LEU A 778 -7.63 40.27 -3.32
N PRO A 779 -7.71 40.98 -2.18
CA PRO A 779 -6.53 41.20 -1.33
C PRO A 779 -5.97 39.89 -0.75
N VAL A 780 -6.84 38.96 -0.33
CA VAL A 780 -6.42 37.66 0.23
C VAL A 780 -5.66 36.83 -0.82
N VAL A 781 -6.22 36.73 -2.03
CA VAL A 781 -5.57 36.02 -3.15
C VAL A 781 -4.30 36.72 -3.60
N THR A 782 -4.28 38.06 -3.65
CA THR A 782 -3.10 38.84 -4.03
C THR A 782 -1.96 38.67 -3.04
N LEU A 783 -2.25 38.69 -1.72
CA LEU A 783 -1.25 38.48 -0.69
C LEU A 783 -0.66 37.07 -0.75
N ALA A 784 -1.49 36.04 -0.86
CA ALA A 784 -1.02 34.65 -0.97
C ALA A 784 -0.19 34.44 -2.26
N LEU A 785 -0.63 35.03 -3.38
CA LEU A 785 0.12 35.00 -4.64
C LEU A 785 1.47 35.70 -4.52
N GLY A 786 1.54 36.85 -3.84
CA GLY A 786 2.79 37.56 -3.54
C GLY A 786 3.75 36.72 -2.69
N LEU A 787 3.27 36.16 -1.58
CA LEU A 787 4.05 35.32 -0.67
C LEU A 787 4.46 33.96 -1.25
N SER A 788 3.88 33.54 -2.38
CA SER A 788 4.38 32.37 -3.13
C SER A 788 5.78 32.61 -3.73
N PHE A 789 6.14 33.88 -3.94
CA PHE A 789 7.33 34.31 -4.67
C PHE A 789 7.55 33.53 -5.99
N SER A 790 6.45 33.19 -6.67
CA SER A 790 6.48 32.55 -7.98
C SER A 790 6.86 33.58 -9.05
N ARG A 791 8.13 33.53 -9.49
CA ARG A 791 8.68 34.44 -10.51
C ARG A 791 7.87 34.42 -11.81
N GLY A 792 7.44 33.23 -12.25
CA GLY A 792 6.62 33.10 -13.47
C GLY A 792 5.25 33.74 -13.32
N ALA A 793 4.60 33.62 -12.16
CA ALA A 793 3.33 34.30 -11.92
C ALA A 793 3.48 35.82 -11.84
N LEU A 794 4.44 36.31 -11.03
CA LEU A 794 4.59 37.74 -10.74
C LEU A 794 5.17 38.54 -11.91
N LEU A 795 6.14 37.99 -12.64
CA LEU A 795 6.89 38.71 -13.68
C LEU A 795 6.34 38.49 -15.10
N LEU A 796 5.66 37.36 -15.35
CA LEU A 796 5.14 37.04 -16.68
C LEU A 796 3.61 36.99 -16.68
N GLY A 797 3.02 36.15 -15.82
CA GLY A 797 1.58 35.93 -15.77
C GLY A 797 0.74 37.18 -15.52
N LEU A 798 1.01 37.87 -14.39
CA LEU A 798 0.25 39.07 -13.99
C LEU A 798 0.40 40.22 -15.00
N PRO A 799 1.62 40.63 -15.44
CA PRO A 799 1.76 41.71 -16.41
C PRO A 799 1.10 41.41 -17.75
N ALA A 800 1.28 40.19 -18.29
CA ALA A 800 0.69 39.82 -19.56
C ALA A 800 -0.85 39.82 -19.50
N SER A 801 -1.43 39.28 -18.40
CA SER A 801 -2.88 39.29 -18.21
C SER A 801 -3.44 40.72 -18.12
N LEU A 802 -2.78 41.62 -17.39
CA LEU A 802 -3.17 43.03 -17.26
C LEU A 802 -3.16 43.76 -18.61
N LEU A 803 -2.12 43.57 -19.42
CA LEU A 803 -2.01 44.21 -20.73
C LEU A 803 -3.14 43.78 -21.65
N VAL A 804 -3.41 42.47 -21.77
CA VAL A 804 -4.47 41.96 -22.63
C VAL A 804 -5.86 42.38 -22.14
N MET A 805 -6.10 42.31 -20.82
CA MET A 805 -7.35 42.79 -20.23
C MET A 805 -7.56 44.29 -20.48
N GLY A 806 -6.52 45.12 -20.29
CA GLY A 806 -6.57 46.55 -20.56
C GLY A 806 -6.83 46.85 -22.04
N TRP A 807 -6.21 46.08 -22.95
CA TRP A 807 -6.43 46.23 -24.39
C TRP A 807 -7.87 45.92 -24.79
N ARG A 808 -8.43 44.84 -24.24
CA ARG A 808 -9.80 44.37 -24.50
C ARG A 808 -10.85 45.28 -23.86
N ALA A 809 -10.60 45.78 -22.66
CA ALA A 809 -11.46 46.76 -22.00
C ALA A 809 -11.46 48.11 -22.77
N GLY A 810 -10.30 48.51 -23.31
CA GLY A 810 -10.13 49.70 -24.14
C GLY A 810 -10.07 51.02 -23.35
N GLY A 811 -9.82 52.13 -24.07
CA GLY A 811 -9.82 53.48 -23.51
C GLY A 811 -8.87 53.68 -22.33
N ARG A 812 -9.39 54.20 -21.21
CA ARG A 812 -8.60 54.47 -19.99
C ARG A 812 -7.96 53.22 -19.37
N TYR A 813 -8.58 52.05 -19.51
CA TYR A 813 -8.08 50.81 -18.91
C TYR A 813 -6.81 50.32 -19.61
N ARG A 814 -6.67 50.57 -20.91
CA ARG A 814 -5.43 50.30 -21.66
C ARG A 814 -4.27 51.13 -21.13
N ARG A 815 -4.50 52.43 -20.91
CA ARG A 815 -3.49 53.34 -20.34
C ARG A 815 -3.13 52.95 -18.91
N ALA A 816 -4.13 52.64 -18.08
CA ALA A 816 -3.92 52.20 -16.70
C ALA A 816 -3.10 50.91 -16.63
N ALA A 817 -3.40 49.91 -17.48
CA ALA A 817 -2.63 48.66 -17.54
C ALA A 817 -1.16 48.92 -17.92
N LEU A 818 -0.90 49.78 -18.91
CA LEU A 818 0.47 50.17 -19.29
C LEU A 818 1.22 50.84 -18.14
N VAL A 819 0.57 51.78 -17.43
CA VAL A 819 1.18 52.47 -16.29
C VAL A 819 1.45 51.51 -15.15
N ILE A 820 0.51 50.61 -14.80
CA ILE A 820 0.71 49.62 -13.72
C ILE A 820 1.85 48.67 -14.06
N VAL A 821 1.93 48.19 -15.30
CA VAL A 821 3.02 47.31 -15.73
C VAL A 821 4.36 48.05 -15.72
N LEU A 822 4.39 49.31 -16.13
CA LEU A 822 5.60 50.15 -16.05
C LEU A 822 6.03 50.37 -14.59
N ILE A 823 5.09 50.66 -13.69
CA ILE A 823 5.38 50.77 -12.24
C ILE A 823 5.90 49.44 -11.70
N GLY A 824 5.31 48.31 -12.09
CA GLY A 824 5.77 46.98 -11.70
C GLY A 824 7.19 46.67 -12.21
N ALA A 825 7.50 47.09 -13.44
CA ALA A 825 8.84 46.97 -14.02
C ALA A 825 9.87 47.84 -13.27
N LEU A 826 9.50 49.06 -12.88
CA LEU A 826 10.35 49.92 -12.05
C LEU A 826 10.51 49.36 -10.63
N ALA A 827 9.46 48.77 -10.04
CA ALA A 827 9.50 48.11 -8.74
C ALA A 827 10.39 46.85 -8.75
N LEU A 828 10.65 46.25 -9.91
CA LEU A 828 11.59 45.14 -10.03
C LEU A 828 13.03 45.56 -9.66
N ILE A 829 13.41 46.82 -9.89
CA ILE A 829 14.76 47.34 -9.63
C ILE A 829 15.18 47.12 -8.16
N PRO A 830 14.44 47.58 -7.14
CA PRO A 830 14.77 47.26 -5.75
C PRO A 830 14.59 45.77 -5.43
N LEU A 831 13.64 45.05 -6.05
CA LEU A 831 13.47 43.61 -5.84
C LEU A 831 14.69 42.80 -6.30
N LEU A 832 15.43 43.23 -7.33
CA LEU A 832 16.67 42.59 -7.77
C LEU A 832 17.78 42.58 -6.70
N CYS A 833 17.65 43.38 -5.63
CA CYS A 833 18.55 43.32 -4.48
C CYS A 833 18.26 42.11 -3.56
N VAL A 834 17.11 41.45 -3.71
CA VAL A 834 16.78 40.22 -2.98
C VAL A 834 17.43 39.02 -3.69
N PRO A 835 18.17 38.13 -2.99
CA PRO A 835 18.91 37.02 -3.62
C PRO A 835 18.09 36.17 -4.61
N ARG A 836 16.82 35.92 -4.29
CA ARG A 836 15.88 35.20 -5.15
C ARG A 836 15.68 35.85 -6.53
N PHE A 837 15.59 37.17 -6.60
CA PHE A 837 15.41 37.91 -7.86
C PHE A 837 16.74 38.27 -8.51
N ALA A 838 17.81 38.49 -7.73
CA ALA A 838 19.17 38.64 -8.25
C ALA A 838 19.59 37.43 -9.11
N SER A 839 19.21 36.22 -8.69
CA SER A 839 19.47 34.97 -9.44
C SER A 839 18.80 34.88 -10.82
N LEU A 840 17.92 35.83 -11.20
CA LEU A 840 17.36 35.89 -12.55
C LEU A 840 18.45 36.15 -13.60
N LEU A 841 19.51 36.87 -13.24
CA LEU A 841 20.61 37.24 -14.13
C LEU A 841 21.80 36.28 -14.01
N ASP A 842 21.68 35.23 -13.19
CA ASP A 842 22.68 34.18 -13.08
C ASP A 842 22.40 33.07 -14.11
N TRP A 843 23.27 32.99 -15.11
CA TRP A 843 23.21 32.01 -16.20
C TRP A 843 24.09 30.79 -15.95
N GLN A 844 24.83 30.77 -14.84
CA GLN A 844 25.79 29.72 -14.51
C GLN A 844 25.32 28.85 -13.34
N ARG A 845 24.47 29.37 -12.45
CA ARG A 845 23.91 28.66 -11.30
C ARG A 845 22.44 29.03 -11.04
N GLY A 846 21.75 28.22 -10.24
CA GLY A 846 20.36 28.47 -9.83
C GLY A 846 19.31 28.08 -10.88
N SER A 847 18.04 28.41 -10.61
CA SER A 847 16.90 27.88 -11.38
C SER A 847 16.87 28.26 -12.87
N THR A 848 17.49 29.38 -13.25
CA THR A 848 17.51 29.84 -14.65
C THR A 848 18.42 28.95 -15.49
N PHE A 849 19.61 28.64 -14.96
CA PHE A 849 20.52 27.67 -15.55
C PHE A 849 19.87 26.29 -15.72
N PHE A 850 19.21 25.76 -14.67
CA PHE A 850 18.57 24.44 -14.74
C PHE A 850 17.47 24.35 -15.81
N ARG A 851 16.66 25.41 -15.98
CA ARG A 851 15.65 25.45 -17.05
C ARG A 851 16.28 25.39 -18.44
N LEU A 852 17.38 26.10 -18.68
CA LEU A 852 18.06 26.08 -19.97
C LEU A 852 18.63 24.69 -20.30
N GLU A 853 19.25 24.03 -19.33
CA GLU A 853 19.75 22.66 -19.47
C GLU A 853 18.61 21.66 -19.70
N LEU A 854 17.51 21.82 -18.98
CA LEU A 854 16.31 20.99 -19.15
C LEU A 854 15.69 21.19 -20.54
N TRP A 855 15.64 22.41 -21.06
CA TRP A 855 15.17 22.67 -22.42
C TRP A 855 16.08 22.02 -23.47
N ARG A 856 17.40 22.07 -23.28
CA ARG A 856 18.38 21.38 -24.15
C ARG A 856 18.18 19.87 -24.15
N SER A 857 17.99 19.26 -22.98
CA SER A 857 17.64 17.84 -22.85
C SER A 857 16.32 17.53 -23.57
N SER A 858 15.29 18.37 -23.37
CA SER A 858 13.97 18.19 -23.96
C SER A 858 13.99 18.26 -25.48
N LEU A 859 14.80 19.15 -26.06
CA LEU A 859 15.04 19.22 -27.50
C LEU A 859 15.74 17.96 -28.01
N SER A 860 16.62 17.35 -27.22
CA SER A 860 17.27 16.07 -27.57
C SER A 860 16.27 14.92 -27.60
N LEU A 861 15.37 14.85 -26.61
CA LEU A 861 14.24 13.91 -26.60
C LEU A 861 13.34 14.11 -27.83
N ILE A 862 12.99 15.36 -28.15
CA ILE A 862 12.15 15.68 -29.32
C ILE A 862 12.80 15.22 -30.63
N ARG A 863 14.12 15.41 -30.78
CA ARG A 863 14.85 14.96 -31.98
C ARG A 863 14.74 13.45 -32.20
N GLU A 864 14.72 12.67 -31.13
CA GLU A 864 14.60 11.21 -31.21
C GLU A 864 13.15 10.71 -31.31
N ARG A 865 12.20 11.40 -30.68
CA ARG A 865 10.79 10.99 -30.59
C ARG A 865 9.83 12.10 -31.07
N PRO A 866 9.96 12.60 -32.32
CA PRO A 866 9.23 13.80 -32.75
C PRO A 866 7.72 13.61 -32.88
N TRP A 867 7.25 12.40 -33.22
CA TRP A 867 5.86 12.16 -33.62
C TRP A 867 4.90 11.91 -32.47
N PHE A 868 5.31 11.10 -31.49
CA PHE A 868 4.47 10.69 -30.35
C PHE A 868 5.05 11.12 -29.00
N GLY A 869 6.27 11.66 -28.96
CA GLY A 869 6.95 11.92 -27.70
C GLY A 869 7.22 10.62 -26.92
N VAL A 870 7.25 10.72 -25.60
CA VAL A 870 7.41 9.57 -24.70
C VAL A 870 6.08 9.03 -24.15
N GLY A 871 4.98 9.73 -24.45
CA GLY A 871 3.65 9.45 -23.90
C GLY A 871 3.36 10.22 -22.61
N PRO A 872 2.08 10.45 -22.27
CA PRO A 872 1.66 10.98 -20.97
C PRO A 872 2.29 10.16 -19.82
N GLY A 873 2.69 10.81 -18.73
CA GLY A 873 3.24 10.16 -17.53
C GLY A 873 4.69 9.66 -17.65
N ASN A 874 5.29 9.70 -18.84
CA ASN A 874 6.57 9.03 -19.11
C ASN A 874 7.79 9.97 -19.15
N PHE A 875 7.59 11.30 -19.05
CA PHE A 875 8.67 12.29 -19.17
C PHE A 875 9.79 12.05 -18.15
N VAL A 876 9.45 11.93 -16.86
CA VAL A 876 10.42 11.70 -15.76
C VAL A 876 11.32 10.50 -16.07
N LYS A 877 10.71 9.37 -16.41
CA LYS A 877 11.41 8.10 -16.64
C LYS A 877 12.35 8.23 -17.83
N ALA A 878 11.89 8.82 -18.93
CA ALA A 878 12.72 9.05 -20.10
C ALA A 878 13.87 10.03 -19.81
N TYR A 879 13.59 11.13 -19.11
CA TYR A 879 14.58 12.12 -18.71
C TYR A 879 15.68 11.49 -17.85
N ARG A 880 15.31 10.79 -16.76
CA ARG A 880 16.24 10.14 -15.82
C ARG A 880 17.12 9.09 -16.45
N THR A 881 16.58 8.32 -17.40
CA THR A 881 17.28 7.14 -17.93
C THR A 881 18.13 7.44 -19.16
N ARG A 882 17.85 8.53 -19.89
CA ARG A 882 18.46 8.75 -21.21
C ARG A 882 18.87 10.18 -21.53
N TYR A 883 18.20 11.20 -20.97
CA TYR A 883 18.36 12.59 -21.44
C TYR A 883 18.88 13.57 -20.39
N VAL A 884 19.02 13.17 -19.13
CA VAL A 884 19.63 14.02 -18.09
C VAL A 884 21.08 14.34 -18.44
N LEU A 885 21.41 15.63 -18.48
CA LEU A 885 22.77 16.09 -18.69
C LEU A 885 23.55 16.03 -17.36
N PRO A 886 24.88 15.73 -17.37
CA PRO A 886 25.68 15.70 -16.14
C PRO A 886 25.62 17.02 -15.34
N SER A 887 25.50 18.15 -16.03
CA SER A 887 25.29 19.51 -15.48
C SER A 887 23.95 19.68 -14.75
N ALA A 888 22.94 18.87 -15.09
CA ALA A 888 21.57 18.97 -14.59
C ALA A 888 21.23 17.89 -13.53
N TRP A 889 22.23 17.15 -13.04
CA TRP A 889 22.03 16.04 -12.10
C TRP A 889 21.42 16.46 -10.76
N GLN A 890 21.63 17.71 -10.33
CA GLN A 890 21.08 18.25 -9.08
C GLN A 890 19.54 18.28 -9.05
N GLU A 891 18.88 18.31 -10.22
CA GLU A 891 17.42 18.24 -10.36
C GLU A 891 16.99 16.98 -11.16
N PHE A 892 17.50 15.81 -10.76
CA PHE A 892 17.21 14.52 -11.40
C PHE A 892 15.71 14.13 -11.42
N ASN A 893 14.90 14.71 -10.53
CA ASN A 893 13.50 14.32 -10.31
C ASN A 893 12.46 15.19 -11.02
N LEU A 894 12.85 15.99 -12.02
CA LEU A 894 11.93 16.89 -12.71
C LEU A 894 10.84 16.17 -13.51
N GLU A 895 9.59 16.60 -13.31
CA GLU A 895 8.41 15.97 -13.90
C GLU A 895 8.04 16.45 -15.29
N HIS A 896 8.62 17.56 -15.73
CA HIS A 896 8.26 18.27 -16.95
C HIS A 896 9.36 19.25 -17.36
N PRO A 897 9.41 19.68 -18.64
CA PRO A 897 10.45 20.55 -19.16
C PRO A 897 10.31 22.03 -18.77
N HIS A 898 9.37 22.40 -17.89
CA HIS A 898 9.11 23.80 -17.48
C HIS A 898 8.89 24.76 -18.66
N ASN A 899 8.26 24.28 -19.73
CA ASN A 899 7.77 25.09 -20.84
C ASN A 899 6.59 24.35 -21.47
N VAL A 900 5.42 24.97 -21.51
CA VAL A 900 4.16 24.36 -21.93
C VAL A 900 4.24 23.76 -23.33
N TYR A 901 4.95 24.37 -24.27
CA TYR A 901 5.06 23.87 -25.65
C TYR A 901 6.04 22.71 -25.75
N LEU A 902 7.18 22.78 -25.05
CA LEU A 902 8.08 21.62 -24.94
C LEU A 902 7.39 20.45 -24.22
N ASP A 903 6.54 20.74 -23.24
CA ASP A 903 5.81 19.71 -22.49
C ASP A 903 4.78 19.00 -23.38
N HIS A 904 4.02 19.75 -24.18
CA HIS A 904 3.12 19.15 -25.20
C HIS A 904 3.88 18.28 -26.19
N TRP A 905 5.03 18.75 -26.69
CA TRP A 905 5.80 18.02 -27.70
C TRP A 905 6.46 16.77 -27.11
N THR A 906 7.14 16.89 -25.98
CA THR A 906 7.80 15.75 -25.33
C THR A 906 6.82 14.68 -24.85
N ARG A 907 5.62 15.05 -24.40
CA ARG A 907 4.58 14.09 -23.95
C ARG A 907 3.77 13.47 -25.07
N MET A 908 3.33 14.27 -26.04
CA MET A 908 2.33 13.85 -27.03
C MET A 908 2.84 13.92 -28.48
N GLY A 909 4.09 14.35 -28.67
CA GLY A 909 4.68 14.53 -29.99
C GLY A 909 4.17 15.76 -30.74
N LEU A 910 4.53 15.86 -32.01
CA LEU A 910 4.17 16.98 -32.89
C LEU A 910 2.65 17.16 -32.98
N LEU A 911 1.89 16.06 -33.03
CA LEU A 911 0.43 16.12 -33.07
C LEU A 911 -0.14 16.79 -31.82
N GLY A 912 0.40 16.46 -30.64
CA GLY A 912 -0.01 17.08 -29.38
C GLY A 912 0.37 18.56 -29.26
N LEU A 913 1.54 18.95 -29.76
CA LEU A 913 1.93 20.36 -29.86
C LEU A 913 0.95 21.15 -30.73
N LEU A 914 0.67 20.65 -31.94
CA LEU A 914 -0.26 21.28 -32.86
C LEU A 914 -1.68 21.33 -32.27
N ALA A 915 -2.15 20.26 -31.65
CA ALA A 915 -3.44 20.23 -30.97
C ALA A 915 -3.53 21.28 -29.86
N GLY A 916 -2.49 21.41 -29.02
CA GLY A 916 -2.40 22.43 -27.99
C GLY A 916 -2.47 23.85 -28.56
N ILE A 917 -1.78 24.12 -29.66
CA ILE A 917 -1.84 25.43 -30.35
C ILE A 917 -3.24 25.68 -30.94
N VAL A 918 -3.85 24.68 -31.59
CA VAL A 918 -5.17 24.80 -32.20
C VAL A 918 -6.24 25.11 -31.14
N VAL A 919 -6.18 24.48 -29.97
CA VAL A 919 -7.08 24.79 -28.84
C VAL A 919 -6.93 26.24 -28.39
N GLN A 920 -5.70 26.73 -28.27
CA GLN A 920 -5.44 28.13 -27.88
C GLN A 920 -5.95 29.12 -28.94
N VAL A 921 -5.68 28.86 -30.22
CA VAL A 921 -6.18 29.69 -31.33
C VAL A 921 -7.70 29.70 -31.36
N ALA A 922 -8.35 28.54 -31.21
CA ALA A 922 -9.80 28.45 -31.17
C ALA A 922 -10.39 29.22 -29.97
N PHE A 923 -9.75 29.15 -28.80
CA PHE A 923 -10.15 29.93 -27.62
C PHE A 923 -10.07 31.44 -27.89
N PHE A 924 -8.94 31.95 -28.38
CA PHE A 924 -8.79 33.39 -28.63
C PHE A 924 -9.70 33.87 -29.75
N LYS A 925 -9.89 33.09 -30.82
CA LYS A 925 -10.87 33.40 -31.88
C LYS A 925 -12.28 33.53 -31.32
N SER A 926 -12.66 32.69 -30.35
CA SER A 926 -13.96 32.79 -29.70
C SER A 926 -14.11 34.01 -28.78
N GLN A 927 -13.02 34.74 -28.49
CA GLN A 927 -13.06 35.98 -27.71
C GLN A 927 -13.13 37.25 -28.57
N ILE A 928 -12.95 37.13 -29.90
CA ILE A 928 -13.01 38.25 -30.84
C ILE A 928 -14.49 38.61 -31.06
N PRO A 929 -14.90 39.89 -30.91
CA PRO A 929 -16.26 40.33 -31.20
C PRO A 929 -16.64 40.00 -32.65
N ASN A 930 -17.86 39.51 -32.88
CA ASN A 930 -18.39 39.33 -34.23
C ASN A 930 -18.73 40.72 -34.80
N PRO A 931 -18.04 41.20 -35.85
CA PRO A 931 -18.28 42.53 -36.42
C PRO A 931 -19.67 42.69 -37.07
N PHE A 932 -20.39 41.58 -37.27
CA PHE A 932 -21.75 41.56 -37.81
C PHE A 932 -22.84 41.43 -36.72
N ALA A 933 -22.47 41.38 -35.43
CA ALA A 933 -23.44 41.35 -34.35
C ALA A 933 -23.99 42.76 -34.06
N PRO A 934 -25.30 42.91 -33.76
CA PRO A 934 -25.90 44.20 -33.44
C PRO A 934 -25.17 44.88 -32.26
N ALA A 935 -25.03 46.21 -32.31
CA ALA A 935 -24.22 47.00 -31.36
C ALA A 935 -24.67 46.87 -29.89
N GLU A 936 -25.92 46.49 -29.61
CA GLU A 936 -26.42 46.19 -28.27
C GLU A 936 -25.89 44.85 -27.69
N GLN A 937 -25.42 43.93 -28.54
CA GLN A 937 -24.80 42.66 -28.16
C GLN A 937 -23.28 42.76 -27.91
N GLU A 938 -22.66 43.90 -28.19
CA GLU A 938 -21.22 44.15 -27.98
C GLU A 938 -20.89 44.40 -26.49
N THR A 939 -21.40 43.53 -25.60
CA THR A 939 -21.16 43.67 -24.16
C THR A 939 -19.83 43.05 -23.77
N LYS A 940 -18.87 43.91 -23.44
CA LYS A 940 -17.59 43.58 -22.79
C LYS A 940 -17.81 42.97 -21.40
N SER A 941 -18.25 41.71 -21.35
CA SER A 941 -18.53 41.00 -20.09
C SER A 941 -17.25 40.92 -19.23
N PRO A 942 -17.27 41.41 -17.96
CA PRO A 942 -16.12 41.35 -17.07
C PRO A 942 -15.58 39.93 -16.88
N ILE A 943 -16.46 38.92 -16.84
CA ILE A 943 -16.07 37.51 -16.73
C ILE A 943 -15.31 37.06 -17.98
N SER A 944 -15.77 37.44 -19.17
CA SER A 944 -15.08 37.08 -20.42
C SER A 944 -13.69 37.72 -20.49
N ILE A 945 -13.56 39.00 -20.12
CA ILE A 945 -12.26 39.70 -20.04
C ILE A 945 -11.34 39.01 -19.01
N GLY A 946 -11.88 38.67 -17.84
CA GLY A 946 -11.17 37.93 -16.80
C GLY A 946 -10.68 36.55 -17.25
N LEU A 947 -11.52 35.77 -17.95
CA LEU A 947 -11.14 34.47 -18.52
C LEU A 947 -10.06 34.60 -19.59
N THR A 948 -10.08 35.68 -20.38
CA THR A 948 -8.99 35.97 -21.34
C THR A 948 -7.70 36.28 -20.61
N GLY A 949 -7.76 37.12 -19.58
CA GLY A 949 -6.61 37.40 -18.72
C GLY A 949 -6.08 36.13 -18.05
N SER A 950 -6.95 35.23 -17.61
CA SER A 950 -6.58 33.92 -17.03
C SER A 950 -5.85 33.02 -18.03
N MET A 951 -6.35 32.90 -19.27
CA MET A 951 -5.67 32.14 -20.32
C MET A 951 -4.30 32.73 -20.66
N VAL A 952 -4.19 34.07 -20.70
CA VAL A 952 -2.91 34.73 -20.94
C VAL A 952 -1.94 34.54 -19.77
N ALA A 953 -2.42 34.60 -18.52
CA ALA A 953 -1.61 34.30 -17.34
C ALA A 953 -1.08 32.86 -17.37
N LEU A 954 -1.93 31.90 -17.76
CA LEU A 954 -1.55 30.50 -17.98
C LEU A 954 -0.42 30.39 -19.00
N LEU A 955 -0.56 31.00 -20.18
CA LEU A 955 0.43 30.88 -21.24
C LEU A 955 1.75 31.59 -20.91
N ALA A 956 1.68 32.79 -20.33
CA ALA A 956 2.87 33.57 -19.99
C ALA A 956 3.66 32.91 -18.85
N HIS A 957 2.99 32.42 -17.80
CA HIS A 957 3.65 31.62 -16.76
C HIS A 957 4.18 30.31 -17.35
N GLY A 958 3.47 29.71 -18.30
CA GLY A 958 3.84 28.45 -18.94
C GLY A 958 5.02 28.50 -19.89
N LEU A 959 5.57 29.68 -20.16
CA LEU A 959 6.87 29.77 -20.81
C LEU A 959 8.01 29.27 -19.92
N VAL A 960 7.80 29.23 -18.59
CA VAL A 960 8.85 28.90 -17.59
C VAL A 960 8.41 27.90 -16.51
N ASP A 961 7.22 27.31 -16.64
CA ASP A 961 6.72 26.26 -15.74
C ASP A 961 5.67 25.35 -16.41
N ASN A 962 5.23 24.27 -15.72
CA ASN A 962 4.14 23.42 -16.20
C ASN A 962 2.77 23.98 -15.81
N THR A 963 1.95 24.26 -16.81
CA THR A 963 0.68 24.97 -16.63
C THR A 963 -0.53 24.18 -17.08
N LEU A 964 -0.37 22.90 -17.42
CA LEU A 964 -1.48 22.12 -17.93
C LEU A 964 -1.51 20.71 -17.38
N PHE A 965 -0.37 20.03 -17.29
CA PHE A 965 -0.31 18.60 -16.98
C PHE A 965 -0.35 18.32 -15.46
N PHE A 966 -1.21 19.03 -14.74
CA PHE A 966 -1.62 18.73 -13.37
C PHE A 966 -3.15 18.67 -13.32
N PRO A 967 -3.76 17.75 -12.53
CA PRO A 967 -5.21 17.48 -12.59
C PRO A 967 -6.09 18.72 -12.36
N ASP A 968 -5.76 19.54 -11.36
CA ASP A 968 -6.46 20.78 -11.04
C ASP A 968 -6.32 21.83 -12.16
N LEU A 969 -5.12 22.00 -12.70
CA LEU A 969 -4.82 22.96 -13.75
C LEU A 969 -5.48 22.59 -15.06
N ALA A 970 -5.50 21.30 -15.40
CA ALA A 970 -6.19 20.75 -16.56
C ALA A 970 -7.70 20.98 -16.44
N LEU A 971 -8.29 20.64 -15.29
CA LEU A 971 -9.71 20.82 -15.04
C LEU A 971 -10.12 22.30 -15.18
N VAL A 972 -9.33 23.23 -14.62
CA VAL A 972 -9.55 24.67 -14.78
C VAL A 972 -9.37 25.11 -16.25
N PHE A 973 -8.38 24.59 -16.97
CA PHE A 973 -8.18 24.88 -18.39
C PHE A 973 -9.42 24.50 -19.22
N PHE A 974 -9.88 23.25 -19.09
CA PHE A 974 -11.07 22.76 -19.76
C PHE A 974 -12.34 23.53 -19.36
N MET A 975 -12.47 23.91 -18.08
CA MET A 975 -13.55 24.79 -17.63
C MET A 975 -13.53 26.15 -18.35
N MET A 976 -12.37 26.79 -18.46
CA MET A 976 -12.23 28.07 -19.17
C MET A 976 -12.61 27.97 -20.64
N LEU A 977 -12.25 26.86 -21.31
CA LEU A 977 -12.64 26.59 -22.69
C LEU A 977 -14.16 26.48 -22.84
N ALA A 978 -14.84 25.78 -21.92
CA ALA A 978 -16.28 25.61 -21.98
C ALA A 978 -17.04 26.93 -21.73
N LEU A 979 -16.46 27.82 -20.92
CA LEU A 979 -17.05 29.10 -20.55
C LEU A 979 -16.98 30.16 -21.66
N THR A 980 -16.40 29.90 -22.82
CA THR A 980 -16.30 30.94 -23.86
C THR A 980 -17.59 31.19 -24.65
N TYR A 981 -18.59 30.31 -24.57
CA TYR A 981 -19.80 30.39 -25.39
C TYR A 981 -20.83 31.40 -24.83
N PRO A 982 -21.42 32.28 -25.67
CA PRO A 982 -22.55 33.12 -25.29
C PRO A 982 -23.82 32.30 -25.04
N THR A 983 -24.70 32.80 -24.17
CA THR A 983 -26.02 32.21 -23.88
C THR A 983 -26.97 32.19 -25.08
N ASP A 984 -26.75 33.06 -26.08
CA ASP A 984 -27.73 33.40 -27.11
C ASP A 984 -27.54 32.62 -28.44
N TYR A 985 -26.59 31.68 -28.51
CA TYR A 985 -26.39 30.85 -29.71
C TYR A 985 -27.38 29.68 -29.81
N TYR A 986 -28.29 29.54 -28.84
CA TYR A 986 -29.37 28.56 -28.89
C TYR A 986 -30.67 29.30 -29.20
N PRO A 987 -31.36 29.02 -30.32
CA PRO A 987 -32.68 29.56 -30.55
C PRO A 987 -33.53 29.21 -29.33
N SER A 988 -34.13 30.23 -28.71
CA SER A 988 -35.16 30.05 -27.71
C SER A 988 -36.28 29.23 -28.35
N HIS A 989 -36.36 27.93 -28.06
CA HIS A 989 -37.60 27.23 -28.26
C HIS A 989 -38.60 27.85 -27.30
N SER A 990 -39.47 28.68 -27.88
CA SER A 990 -40.75 29.08 -27.33
C SER A 990 -41.41 27.88 -26.64
N HIS A 991 -41.96 28.15 -25.45
CA HIS A 991 -43.05 27.43 -24.82
C HIS A 991 -43.52 26.16 -25.55
N TYR A 992 -43.18 25.00 -24.99
CA TYR A 992 -44.10 23.88 -24.98
C TYR A 992 -44.42 23.58 -23.52
N GLY A 993 -45.65 23.92 -23.14
CA GLY A 993 -46.32 23.18 -22.08
C GLY A 993 -46.58 21.77 -22.59
N ASP A 994 -46.16 20.80 -21.78
CA ASP A 994 -46.95 19.65 -21.31
C ASP A 994 -46.08 18.79 -20.38
#